data_AF-A0A4D6M8M8-F1
#
_entry.id   AF-A0A4D6M8M8-F1
#
_cell.length_a   1.000
_cell.length_b   1.000
_cell.length_c   1.000
_cell.angle_alpha   90.00
_cell.angle_beta   90.00
_cell.angle_gamma   90.00
#
_symmetry.space_group_name_H-M   'P 1'
#
loop_
_entity.id
_entity.type
_entity.pdbx_description
1 polymer ?
#
loop_
_entity_poly.entity_id
_entity_poly.type
_entity_poly.pdbx_seq_one_letter_code
_entity_poly.pdbx_strand_id
1 'polypeptide(L)'
;MLKRIGRQESLSDKIYRFRGTLLVVAIPLLLIVFVLYVMPSSSSNESAGDFALVNRKMSPNKKSGGSYAVIFDAGSSGSRVHVFHFDQNLDLVHIGKDLELFVQLKPGLSSYAQDPKKAAESLVPLLEKAESVVPRELRSKTIVRVGATAGLRALEGDASDRILQAVAILDLLKDKSSLRSEIDAVTVLDGTQEGAYQWVTINYLLGNLGKDYSKTVGVVDLGGGSVQMAYAISETDAAMAPKVADGGDPYVREMFLRGRKYYVYVHSYLRYGLLAARAEILKVSDDAENPCILSGYDGSYLYGGKSFKASSSSLGANINECKSVALKALKVNESACTHMKCTFGGIWNGGGGDGQKNLFVASFFFDRAAEAGFADPKSPVAIVRPADFEDAAKQACQTKLENAKSTYPNVDEGNLPYLCMDLVYQYTLLVDGFGIYPWQEVTLVKKVKYDDALVEAAWPLGSAIEAVSSTDLRMGFQIFFSFFLLLLPTFSSSQYLGNNLLSNRKIFLKEEENLTSYAAIFDAGSTGTRVHVFHFDQNLDLLRIGNNLEFLASVTPGLSSYADNPEKAARSLIPLLEAAENVVPQNLHPKTPLTLGATAGLRLLEGNAAEQILQAVRDLFRNRSSLNVQSDDAVAIVEGTREVGVVDLGGGSVQMAYAVSRKTAKNAPLLPQGQDPYIKKLYAKGKNYDLYVHSYLRYGTEAFRAQVLKLTNGSANPCILAGYDGRYTYSGVEYAVYPPKSGPSYDACREIVLEALKLNAPCSHRNCSFGGVWDGGKGSGQTHIYATSSFYYLNRDVGIVDPKSPNAIVRPVDLENLVKKACGKTFEDAISSYPLLSKERVTFVCMDITYQYALLVDGFGLDPNQKFTLADKIEYEDALVETAWALGTAIEAISSLPKFERLMYFM
;
A
#
# COMPACT_ATOMS: atom_id res chain seq x y z
N MET A 1 -21.67 -48.74 -82.05
CA MET A 1 -20.54 -48.79 -81.09
C MET A 1 -20.15 -47.36 -80.72
N LEU A 2 -20.56 -46.88 -79.54
CA LEU A 2 -20.25 -45.53 -79.05
C LEU A 2 -19.20 -45.62 -77.94
N LYS A 3 -18.15 -44.81 -78.11
CA LYS A 3 -16.91 -44.73 -77.33
C LYS A 3 -17.17 -43.98 -76.00
N ARG A 4 -16.85 -44.58 -74.85
CA ARG A 4 -16.96 -43.94 -73.52
C ARG A 4 -15.72 -43.09 -73.22
N ILE A 5 -15.95 -41.83 -72.88
CA ILE A 5 -14.97 -40.81 -72.48
C ILE A 5 -14.61 -41.01 -71.00
N GLY A 6 -13.31 -40.97 -70.67
CA GLY A 6 -12.77 -41.08 -69.31
C GLY A 6 -12.97 -39.80 -68.49
N ARG A 7 -13.28 -39.96 -67.20
CA ARG A 7 -13.52 -38.89 -66.22
C ARG A 7 -12.21 -38.55 -65.50
N GLN A 8 -11.79 -37.28 -65.49
CA GLN A 8 -10.64 -36.78 -64.73
C GLN A 8 -10.95 -36.75 -63.22
N GLU A 9 -10.03 -37.27 -62.40
CA GLU A 9 -10.06 -37.19 -60.92
C GLU A 9 -9.88 -35.73 -60.45
N SER A 10 -10.63 -35.33 -59.42
CA SER A 10 -10.56 -33.99 -58.83
C SER A 10 -9.34 -33.83 -57.90
N LEU A 11 -8.91 -32.59 -57.69
CA LEU A 11 -7.79 -32.24 -56.80
C LEU A 11 -8.08 -32.63 -55.33
N SER A 12 -9.35 -32.60 -54.94
CA SER A 12 -9.84 -33.05 -53.63
C SER A 12 -9.63 -34.56 -53.44
N ASP A 13 -9.86 -35.37 -54.48
CA ASP A 13 -9.67 -36.82 -54.43
C ASP A 13 -8.20 -37.20 -54.31
N LYS A 14 -7.31 -36.43 -54.95
CA LYS A 14 -5.85 -36.60 -54.79
C LYS A 14 -5.37 -36.26 -53.37
N ILE A 15 -5.89 -35.17 -52.78
CA ILE A 15 -5.52 -34.77 -51.41
C ILE A 15 -6.02 -35.80 -50.38
N TYR A 16 -7.21 -36.35 -50.57
CA TYR A 16 -7.74 -37.38 -49.69
C TYR A 16 -6.94 -38.69 -49.77
N ARG A 17 -6.45 -39.04 -50.97
CA ARG A 17 -5.67 -40.26 -51.22
C ARG A 17 -4.25 -40.21 -50.66
N PHE A 18 -3.63 -39.02 -50.56
CA PHE A 18 -2.27 -38.83 -50.02
C PHE A 18 -2.22 -38.21 -48.62
N ARG A 19 -3.36 -38.13 -47.93
CA ARG A 19 -3.49 -37.47 -46.62
C ARG A 19 -2.54 -38.05 -45.55
N GLY A 20 -2.31 -39.36 -45.59
CA GLY A 20 -1.32 -40.03 -44.71
C GLY A 20 0.12 -39.64 -45.04
N THR A 21 0.47 -39.53 -46.32
CA THR A 21 1.82 -39.15 -46.78
C THR A 21 2.13 -37.69 -46.49
N LEU A 22 1.13 -36.80 -46.63
CA LEU A 22 1.24 -35.38 -46.29
C LEU A 22 1.46 -35.14 -44.80
N LEU A 23 0.80 -35.90 -43.93
CA LEU A 23 1.00 -35.82 -42.48
C LEU A 23 2.40 -36.30 -42.05
N VAL A 24 2.93 -37.35 -42.69
CA VAL A 24 4.27 -37.89 -42.40
C VAL A 24 5.39 -36.92 -42.78
N VAL A 25 5.16 -36.04 -43.76
CA VAL A 25 6.16 -35.02 -44.18
C VAL A 25 5.98 -33.70 -43.43
N ALA A 26 4.74 -33.29 -43.13
CA ALA A 26 4.48 -32.00 -42.50
C ALA A 26 4.86 -31.95 -41.02
N ILE A 27 4.68 -33.05 -40.27
CA ILE A 27 4.96 -33.10 -38.83
C ILE A 27 6.47 -32.96 -38.52
N PRO A 28 7.40 -33.66 -39.21
CA PRO A 28 8.83 -33.46 -39.01
C PRO A 28 9.30 -32.05 -39.38
N LEU A 29 8.75 -31.47 -40.46
CA LEU A 29 9.09 -30.12 -40.89
C LEU A 29 8.67 -29.06 -39.87
N LEU A 30 7.47 -29.21 -39.28
CA LEU A 30 7.00 -28.36 -38.19
C LEU A 30 7.86 -28.49 -36.93
N LEU A 31 8.29 -29.71 -36.59
CA LEU A 31 9.20 -29.95 -35.47
C LEU A 31 10.58 -29.33 -35.69
N ILE A 32 11.13 -29.39 -36.91
CA ILE A 32 12.41 -28.75 -37.24
C ILE A 32 12.31 -27.22 -37.13
N VAL A 33 11.23 -26.62 -37.64
CA VAL A 33 11.00 -25.16 -37.50
C VAL A 33 10.83 -24.77 -36.04
N PHE A 34 10.13 -25.58 -35.25
CA PHE A 34 9.97 -25.34 -33.81
C PHE A 34 11.31 -25.43 -33.06
N VAL A 35 12.15 -26.42 -33.37
CA VAL A 35 13.49 -26.55 -32.76
C VAL A 35 14.41 -25.39 -33.16
N LEU A 36 14.38 -24.96 -34.42
CA LEU A 36 15.14 -23.80 -34.89
C LEU A 36 14.67 -22.47 -34.27
N TYR A 37 13.40 -22.38 -33.86
CA TYR A 37 12.84 -21.21 -33.19
C TYR A 37 13.13 -21.20 -31.68
N VAL A 38 13.24 -22.38 -31.05
CA VAL A 38 13.45 -22.53 -29.59
C VAL A 38 14.94 -22.60 -29.23
N MET A 39 15.84 -22.91 -30.16
CA MET A 39 17.28 -22.88 -29.89
C MET A 39 17.80 -21.44 -29.73
N PRO A 40 18.49 -21.10 -28.64
CA PRO A 40 19.14 -19.81 -28.48
C PRO A 40 20.30 -19.69 -29.47
N SER A 41 20.39 -18.57 -30.18
CA SER A 41 21.60 -18.25 -30.95
C SER A 41 22.75 -17.97 -29.98
N SER A 42 23.71 -18.89 -29.90
CA SER A 42 24.94 -18.69 -29.15
C SER A 42 25.80 -17.65 -29.87
N SER A 43 25.86 -16.43 -29.34
CA SER A 43 26.94 -15.50 -29.66
C SER A 43 28.08 -15.77 -28.67
N SER A 44 29.14 -16.41 -29.14
CA SER A 44 30.41 -16.49 -28.44
C SER A 44 31.08 -15.11 -28.49
N ASN A 45 31.54 -14.60 -27.34
CA ASN A 45 32.91 -14.10 -27.21
C ASN A 45 33.27 -13.83 -25.74
N GLU A 46 34.32 -14.53 -25.30
CA GLU A 46 35.11 -14.26 -24.10
C GLU A 46 35.94 -12.97 -24.23
N SER A 47 36.42 -12.55 -23.06
CA SER A 47 37.15 -11.36 -22.64
C SER A 47 38.53 -11.09 -23.29
N ALA A 48 38.86 -9.80 -23.42
CA ALA A 48 40.21 -9.22 -23.25
C ALA A 48 40.10 -7.68 -23.18
N GLY A 49 40.93 -7.04 -22.36
CA GLY A 49 40.74 -5.68 -21.87
C GLY A 49 41.50 -4.55 -22.59
N ASP A 50 41.18 -3.35 -22.10
CA ASP A 50 41.98 -2.13 -21.94
C ASP A 50 42.47 -1.28 -23.14
N PHE A 51 42.43 0.05 -22.88
CA PHE A 51 43.00 1.22 -23.59
C PHE A 51 42.20 1.98 -24.68
N ALA A 52 41.58 3.08 -24.22
CA ALA A 52 41.60 4.48 -24.69
C ALA A 52 41.72 4.91 -26.18
N LEU A 53 40.91 5.95 -26.48
CA LEU A 53 41.11 7.10 -27.39
C LEU A 53 40.52 7.11 -28.82
N VAL A 54 39.55 8.03 -28.98
CA VAL A 54 39.33 9.02 -30.08
C VAL A 54 38.50 8.64 -31.31
N ASN A 55 37.34 9.30 -31.38
CA ASN A 55 36.61 9.84 -32.53
C ASN A 55 36.68 9.14 -33.89
N ARG A 56 35.52 8.66 -34.35
CA ARG A 56 34.98 9.10 -35.66
C ARG A 56 33.46 8.88 -35.78
N LYS A 57 32.84 9.89 -36.39
CA LYS A 57 31.41 10.13 -36.62
C LYS A 57 30.68 9.02 -37.40
N MET A 58 29.52 8.65 -36.85
CA MET A 58 28.18 8.67 -37.45
C MET A 58 27.90 7.81 -38.70
N SER A 59 27.10 6.76 -38.49
CA SER A 59 25.90 6.48 -39.31
C SER A 59 24.89 5.67 -38.47
N PRO A 60 23.67 6.19 -38.19
CA PRO A 60 22.65 5.46 -37.45
C PRO A 60 21.72 4.77 -38.46
N ASN A 61 21.93 3.49 -38.73
CA ASN A 61 20.87 2.69 -39.33
C ASN A 61 21.07 1.19 -39.07
N LYS A 62 20.76 0.78 -37.85
CA LYS A 62 20.23 -0.57 -37.61
C LYS A 62 18.78 -0.38 -37.20
N LYS A 63 17.86 -0.69 -38.13
CA LYS A 63 16.41 -0.73 -37.92
C LYS A 63 16.11 -1.64 -36.71
N SER A 64 15.92 -1.06 -35.53
CA SER A 64 15.30 -1.76 -34.41
C SER A 64 13.78 -1.58 -34.55
N GLY A 65 13.04 -2.68 -34.45
CA GLY A 65 11.58 -2.67 -34.53
C GLY A 65 10.99 -2.11 -33.24
N GLY A 66 10.78 -0.79 -33.19
CA GLY A 66 10.08 -0.07 -32.12
C GLY A 66 8.67 0.36 -32.51
N SER A 67 7.87 0.76 -31.52
CA SER A 67 6.47 1.18 -31.66
C SER A 67 6.29 2.63 -31.26
N TYR A 68 5.50 3.38 -32.04
CA TYR A 68 5.13 4.76 -31.70
C TYR A 68 3.70 4.80 -31.13
N ALA A 69 3.46 5.75 -30.23
CA ALA A 69 2.14 6.07 -29.72
C ALA A 69 1.94 7.59 -29.72
N VAL A 70 0.78 8.04 -30.21
CA VAL A 70 0.37 9.45 -30.25
C VAL A 70 -0.82 9.62 -29.31
N ILE A 71 -0.67 10.44 -28.28
CA ILE A 71 -1.70 10.65 -27.26
C ILE A 71 -2.04 12.14 -27.20
N PHE A 72 -3.31 12.47 -27.44
CA PHE A 72 -3.83 13.81 -27.26
C PHE A 72 -4.47 13.94 -25.88
N ASP A 73 -4.04 14.95 -25.13
CA ASP A 73 -4.68 15.37 -23.89
C ASP A 73 -5.55 16.60 -24.15
N ALA A 74 -6.86 16.40 -24.17
CA ALA A 74 -7.86 17.44 -24.37
C ALA A 74 -8.36 17.99 -23.02
N GLY A 75 -7.60 18.93 -22.47
CA GLY A 75 -7.90 19.66 -21.25
C GLY A 75 -8.95 20.77 -21.43
N SER A 76 -9.51 21.26 -20.31
CA SER A 76 -10.36 22.46 -20.31
C SER A 76 -9.61 23.76 -20.59
N SER A 77 -8.33 23.83 -20.21
CA SER A 77 -7.49 25.03 -20.35
C SER A 77 -6.60 25.02 -21.60
N GLY A 78 -6.55 23.90 -22.32
CA GLY A 78 -5.75 23.72 -23.53
C GLY A 78 -5.75 22.26 -24.01
N SER A 79 -5.35 22.05 -25.26
CA SER A 79 -5.17 20.72 -25.86
C SER A 79 -3.69 20.46 -26.10
N ARG A 80 -3.22 19.23 -25.87
CA ARG A 80 -1.83 18.83 -25.99
C ARG A 80 -1.70 17.57 -26.84
N VAL A 81 -0.54 17.39 -27.47
CA VAL A 81 -0.16 16.12 -28.10
C VAL A 81 1.17 15.65 -27.56
N HIS A 82 1.23 14.36 -27.26
CA HIS A 82 2.41 13.63 -26.86
C HIS A 82 2.70 12.57 -27.93
N VAL A 83 3.95 12.45 -28.35
CA VAL A 83 4.40 11.30 -29.15
C VAL A 83 5.53 10.61 -28.43
N PHE A 84 5.37 9.32 -28.21
CA PHE A 84 6.34 8.44 -27.58
C PHE A 84 6.82 7.39 -28.58
N HIS A 85 8.09 7.00 -28.45
CA HIS A 85 8.69 5.91 -29.21
C HIS A 85 9.24 4.90 -28.21
N PHE A 86 8.87 3.64 -28.36
CA PHE A 86 9.28 2.55 -27.49
C PHE A 86 10.09 1.52 -28.27
N ASP A 87 11.08 0.92 -27.62
CA ASP A 87 11.72 -0.28 -28.12
C ASP A 87 10.92 -1.56 -27.78
N GLN A 88 11.53 -2.73 -28.02
CA GLN A 88 10.90 -4.03 -27.78
C GLN A 88 10.73 -4.38 -26.30
N ASN A 89 11.46 -3.69 -25.41
CA ASN A 89 11.39 -3.88 -23.96
C ASN A 89 10.45 -2.86 -23.29
N LEU A 90 9.73 -2.07 -24.09
CA LEU A 90 8.94 -0.92 -23.64
C LEU A 90 9.80 0.15 -22.95
N ASP A 91 11.07 0.31 -23.31
CA ASP A 91 11.89 1.43 -22.87
C ASP A 91 11.72 2.61 -23.84
N LEU A 92 11.71 3.84 -23.31
CA LEU A 92 11.55 5.05 -24.13
C LEU A 92 12.79 5.27 -25.00
N VAL A 93 12.55 5.60 -26.26
CA VAL A 93 13.57 5.87 -27.26
C VAL A 93 13.45 7.33 -27.72
N HIS A 94 14.60 7.95 -27.90
CA HIS A 94 14.70 9.35 -28.33
C HIS A 94 13.96 9.64 -29.65
N ILE A 95 13.24 10.75 -29.65
CA ILE A 95 12.69 11.44 -30.81
C ILE A 95 13.46 12.76 -30.96
N GLY A 96 14.52 12.74 -31.77
CA GLY A 96 15.43 13.87 -31.85
C GLY A 96 16.31 13.96 -30.60
N LYS A 97 16.14 15.00 -29.78
CA LYS A 97 16.90 15.22 -28.53
C LYS A 97 16.14 14.89 -27.26
N ASP A 98 14.84 14.61 -27.38
CA ASP A 98 13.94 14.40 -26.26
C ASP A 98 13.35 12.99 -26.32
N LEU A 99 12.81 12.48 -25.22
CA LEU A 99 12.12 11.18 -25.16
C LEU A 99 10.63 11.28 -25.52
N GLU A 100 10.12 12.50 -25.66
CA GLU A 100 8.77 12.76 -26.13
C GLU A 100 8.74 14.00 -27.03
N LEU A 101 7.82 14.00 -28.00
CA LEU A 101 7.35 15.25 -28.60
C LEU A 101 6.19 15.75 -27.75
N PHE A 102 6.31 16.95 -27.19
CA PHE A 102 5.22 17.63 -26.47
C PHE A 102 4.89 18.97 -27.13
N VAL A 103 3.62 19.17 -27.53
CA VAL A 103 3.12 20.46 -28.01
C VAL A 103 1.75 20.76 -27.39
N GLN A 104 1.55 22.00 -26.98
CA GLN A 104 0.30 22.48 -26.36
C GLN A 104 -0.29 23.68 -27.13
N LEU A 105 -1.61 23.72 -27.24
CA LEU A 105 -2.40 24.84 -27.74
C LEU A 105 -3.43 25.31 -26.70
N LYS A 106 -3.83 26.58 -26.80
CA LYS A 106 -4.94 27.18 -26.05
C LYS A 106 -5.90 27.88 -27.04
N PRO A 107 -7.21 27.93 -26.77
CA PRO A 107 -7.91 27.35 -25.62
C PRO A 107 -8.12 25.83 -25.75
N GLY A 108 -8.69 25.19 -24.73
CA GLY A 108 -9.03 23.75 -24.76
C GLY A 108 -10.35 23.46 -25.49
N LEU A 109 -10.67 22.17 -25.67
CA LEU A 109 -11.86 21.75 -26.43
C LEU A 109 -13.18 22.29 -25.85
N SER A 110 -13.26 22.44 -24.53
CA SER A 110 -14.47 22.96 -23.85
C SER A 110 -14.84 24.39 -24.26
N SER A 111 -13.88 25.20 -24.73
CA SER A 111 -14.16 26.55 -25.22
C SER A 111 -14.93 26.57 -26.54
N TYR A 112 -15.02 25.42 -27.22
CA TYR A 112 -15.76 25.23 -28.45
C TYR A 112 -17.05 24.42 -28.22
N ALA A 113 -17.61 24.41 -27.00
CA ALA A 113 -18.84 23.68 -26.64
C ALA A 113 -20.02 23.92 -27.60
N GLN A 114 -20.08 25.10 -28.22
CA GLN A 114 -21.13 25.48 -29.17
C GLN A 114 -20.79 25.18 -30.64
N ASP A 115 -19.54 24.84 -30.94
CA ASP A 115 -19.05 24.54 -32.30
C ASP A 115 -18.11 23.32 -32.30
N PRO A 116 -18.66 22.10 -32.29
CA PRO A 116 -17.88 20.86 -32.29
C PRO A 116 -16.90 20.73 -33.45
N LYS A 117 -17.23 21.27 -34.63
CA LYS A 117 -16.35 21.21 -35.80
C LYS A 117 -15.10 22.04 -35.56
N LYS A 118 -15.25 23.26 -35.05
CA LYS A 118 -14.11 24.11 -34.67
C LYS A 118 -13.29 23.50 -33.53
N ALA A 119 -13.92 22.74 -32.63
CA ALA A 119 -13.22 21.98 -31.61
C ALA A 119 -12.27 20.94 -32.25
N ALA A 120 -12.75 20.16 -33.22
CA ALA A 120 -11.92 19.22 -33.96
C ALA A 120 -10.82 19.94 -34.76
N GLU A 121 -11.15 20.98 -35.53
CA GLU A 121 -10.18 21.77 -36.31
C GLU A 121 -9.03 22.33 -35.45
N SER A 122 -9.29 22.64 -34.18
CA SER A 122 -8.26 23.13 -33.24
C SER A 122 -7.14 22.11 -32.97
N LEU A 123 -7.37 20.81 -33.19
CA LEU A 123 -6.38 19.75 -33.00
C LEU A 123 -5.52 19.48 -34.23
N VAL A 124 -5.87 20.00 -35.42
CA VAL A 124 -5.14 19.74 -36.66
C VAL A 124 -3.65 20.11 -36.55
N PRO A 125 -3.25 21.28 -36.01
CA PRO A 125 -1.83 21.63 -35.93
C PRO A 125 -1.04 20.67 -35.02
N LEU A 126 -1.68 20.13 -33.99
CA LEU A 126 -1.09 19.14 -33.09
C LEU A 126 -0.91 17.79 -33.80
N LEU A 127 -1.90 17.37 -34.59
CA LEU A 127 -1.82 16.16 -35.40
C LEU A 127 -0.71 16.24 -36.45
N GLU A 128 -0.62 17.34 -37.19
CA GLU A 128 0.44 17.55 -38.19
C GLU A 128 1.83 17.47 -37.54
N LYS A 129 1.97 18.02 -36.33
CA LYS A 129 3.22 17.92 -35.57
C LYS A 129 3.53 16.49 -35.18
N ALA A 130 2.54 15.72 -34.71
CA ALA A 130 2.74 14.31 -34.38
C ALA A 130 3.15 13.50 -35.62
N GLU A 131 2.49 13.70 -36.76
CA GLU A 131 2.86 13.05 -38.01
C GLU A 131 4.27 13.41 -38.48
N SER A 132 4.74 14.62 -38.18
CA SER A 132 6.08 15.08 -38.59
C SER A 132 7.22 14.28 -37.95
N VAL A 133 6.99 13.66 -36.79
CA VAL A 133 8.00 12.85 -36.08
C VAL A 133 7.81 11.35 -36.24
N VAL A 134 6.60 10.88 -36.60
CA VAL A 134 6.34 9.45 -36.83
C VAL A 134 6.75 9.05 -38.27
N PRO A 135 7.68 8.09 -38.45
CA PRO A 135 8.11 7.63 -39.76
C PRO A 135 6.94 7.09 -40.60
N ARG A 136 6.90 7.42 -41.90
CA ARG A 136 5.76 7.11 -42.80
C ARG A 136 5.39 5.63 -42.80
N GLU A 137 6.38 4.76 -42.77
CA GLU A 137 6.23 3.30 -42.72
C GLU A 137 5.64 2.75 -41.42
N LEU A 138 5.69 3.52 -40.32
CA LEU A 138 5.17 3.14 -39.02
C LEU A 138 3.81 3.79 -38.72
N ARG A 139 3.38 4.80 -39.49
CA ARG A 139 2.14 5.54 -39.22
C ARG A 139 0.90 4.65 -39.17
N SER A 140 0.77 3.73 -40.12
CA SER A 140 -0.35 2.76 -40.16
C SER A 140 -0.33 1.73 -39.03
N LYS A 141 0.74 1.69 -38.22
CA LYS A 141 0.87 0.85 -37.03
C LYS A 141 0.88 1.66 -35.72
N THR A 142 1.02 2.98 -35.82
CA THR A 142 1.12 3.89 -34.68
C THR A 142 -0.27 4.10 -34.10
N ILE A 143 -0.40 3.81 -32.81
CA ILE A 143 -1.68 3.98 -32.10
C ILE A 143 -1.90 5.46 -31.85
N VAL A 144 -3.12 5.94 -32.10
CA VAL A 144 -3.55 7.28 -31.72
C VAL A 144 -4.65 7.18 -30.68
N ARG A 145 -4.52 7.95 -29.59
CA ARG A 145 -5.58 8.12 -28.59
C ARG A 145 -5.86 9.58 -28.34
N VAL A 146 -7.13 9.94 -28.16
CA VAL A 146 -7.54 11.24 -27.66
C VAL A 146 -8.26 11.02 -26.34
N GLY A 147 -7.71 11.56 -25.26
CA GLY A 147 -8.31 11.54 -23.94
C GLY A 147 -8.89 12.91 -23.59
N ALA A 148 -10.21 12.98 -23.43
CA ALA A 148 -10.88 14.17 -22.89
C ALA A 148 -10.98 14.09 -21.37
N THR A 149 -10.53 15.14 -20.69
CA THR A 149 -10.48 15.22 -19.22
C THR A 149 -11.82 15.64 -18.61
N ALA A 150 -11.88 15.74 -17.27
CA ALA A 150 -13.07 16.18 -16.51
C ALA A 150 -13.70 17.49 -16.98
N GLY A 151 -12.91 18.39 -17.56
CA GLY A 151 -13.41 19.65 -18.10
C GLY A 151 -14.44 19.49 -19.21
N LEU A 152 -14.25 18.48 -20.09
CA LEU A 152 -15.22 18.18 -21.14
C LEU A 152 -16.43 17.42 -20.59
N ARG A 153 -16.20 16.50 -19.63
CA ARG A 153 -17.26 15.77 -18.90
C ARG A 153 -18.23 16.70 -18.15
N ALA A 154 -17.76 17.88 -17.74
CA ALA A 154 -18.54 18.85 -16.99
C ALA A 154 -19.41 19.79 -17.87
N LEU A 155 -19.36 19.65 -19.20
CA LEU A 155 -20.23 20.42 -20.10
C LEU A 155 -21.71 19.99 -19.95
N GLU A 156 -22.63 20.94 -20.08
CA GLU A 156 -24.06 20.67 -20.00
C GLU A 156 -24.60 20.00 -21.28
N GLY A 157 -25.56 19.09 -21.11
CA GLY A 157 -26.24 18.41 -22.21
C GLY A 157 -25.34 17.42 -22.97
N ASP A 158 -25.50 17.38 -24.30
CA ASP A 158 -24.79 16.48 -25.21
C ASP A 158 -23.52 17.10 -25.82
N ALA A 159 -23.09 18.27 -25.34
CA ALA A 159 -22.00 19.03 -25.97
C ALA A 159 -20.66 18.28 -25.95
N SER A 160 -20.36 17.56 -24.86
CA SER A 160 -19.19 16.68 -24.76
C SER A 160 -19.22 15.61 -25.84
N ASP A 161 -20.35 14.90 -25.95
CA ASP A 161 -20.52 13.82 -26.94
C ASP A 161 -20.45 14.35 -28.36
N ARG A 162 -21.04 15.51 -28.64
CA ARG A 162 -20.95 16.16 -29.96
C ARG A 162 -19.52 16.56 -30.31
N ILE A 163 -18.73 17.08 -29.35
CA ILE A 163 -17.30 17.40 -29.56
C ILE A 163 -16.50 16.13 -29.83
N LEU A 164 -16.70 15.08 -29.05
CA LEU A 164 -15.96 13.82 -29.19
C LEU A 164 -16.33 13.11 -30.48
N GLN A 165 -17.62 13.12 -30.82
CA GLN A 165 -18.09 12.70 -32.12
C GLN A 165 -17.48 13.56 -33.21
N ALA A 166 -17.36 14.87 -33.07
CA ALA A 166 -16.66 15.68 -34.08
C ALA A 166 -15.17 15.28 -34.19
N VAL A 167 -14.49 15.02 -33.08
CA VAL A 167 -13.09 14.57 -33.11
C VAL A 167 -12.95 13.15 -33.69
N ALA A 168 -13.92 12.27 -33.45
CA ALA A 168 -13.91 10.85 -33.87
C ALA A 168 -14.49 10.62 -35.28
N ILE A 169 -15.54 11.35 -35.65
CA ILE A 169 -16.32 11.25 -36.89
C ILE A 169 -15.83 12.24 -37.95
N LEU A 170 -15.35 13.43 -37.58
CA LEU A 170 -15.20 14.60 -38.48
C LEU A 170 -13.73 14.85 -38.90
N ASP A 171 -13.13 13.93 -39.64
CA ASP A 171 -11.95 14.19 -40.50
C ASP A 171 -10.53 14.13 -39.91
N LEU A 172 -10.27 14.29 -38.60
CA LEU A 172 -8.87 14.39 -38.12
C LEU A 172 -8.08 13.07 -38.22
N LEU A 173 -8.63 11.97 -37.70
CA LEU A 173 -7.92 10.68 -37.66
C LEU A 173 -8.20 9.77 -38.87
N LYS A 174 -9.26 10.05 -39.66
CA LYS A 174 -9.63 9.25 -40.84
C LYS A 174 -9.29 9.90 -42.18
N ASP A 175 -9.44 11.22 -42.33
CA ASP A 175 -9.26 11.92 -43.62
C ASP A 175 -8.01 12.80 -43.69
N LYS A 176 -7.51 13.31 -42.55
CA LYS A 176 -6.34 14.19 -42.45
C LYS A 176 -5.07 13.51 -41.92
N SER A 177 -5.18 12.28 -41.43
CA SER A 177 -4.07 11.53 -40.84
C SER A 177 -3.78 10.25 -41.60
N SER A 178 -2.50 9.95 -41.74
CA SER A 178 -1.97 8.66 -42.17
C SER A 178 -1.69 7.70 -41.00
N LEU A 179 -1.98 8.13 -39.76
CA LEU A 179 -1.87 7.31 -38.55
C LEU A 179 -3.06 6.34 -38.43
N ARG A 180 -2.85 5.21 -37.73
CA ARG A 180 -3.91 4.22 -37.52
C ARG A 180 -4.96 4.73 -36.52
N SER A 181 -6.17 4.96 -37.00
CA SER A 181 -7.35 5.17 -36.15
C SER A 181 -8.04 3.84 -35.87
N GLU A 182 -8.01 3.38 -34.61
CA GLU A 182 -8.91 2.31 -34.17
C GLU A 182 -10.33 2.86 -33.91
N ILE A 183 -11.32 1.97 -33.81
CA ILE A 183 -12.73 2.34 -33.51
C ILE A 183 -12.85 3.01 -32.13
N ASP A 184 -11.93 2.70 -31.21
CA ASP A 184 -11.86 3.24 -29.84
C ASP A 184 -10.72 4.27 -29.66
N ALA A 185 -10.24 4.90 -30.74
CA ALA A 185 -9.13 5.86 -30.70
C ALA A 185 -9.48 7.20 -30.03
N VAL A 186 -10.76 7.51 -29.86
CA VAL A 186 -11.23 8.74 -29.21
C VAL A 186 -12.13 8.33 -28.06
N THR A 187 -11.67 8.50 -26.84
CA THR A 187 -12.42 8.10 -25.64
C THR A 187 -12.46 9.24 -24.63
N VAL A 188 -13.59 9.37 -23.95
CA VAL A 188 -13.60 10.11 -22.68
C VAL A 188 -12.83 9.27 -21.70
N LEU A 189 -11.75 9.83 -21.16
CA LEU A 189 -11.11 9.19 -20.03
C LEU A 189 -12.04 9.36 -18.84
N ASP A 190 -12.53 8.25 -18.32
CA ASP A 190 -13.09 8.28 -16.98
C ASP A 190 -11.99 8.77 -16.01
N GLY A 191 -12.38 9.42 -14.93
CA GLY A 191 -11.39 10.07 -14.07
C GLY A 191 -10.47 9.06 -13.37
N THR A 192 -10.91 7.81 -13.26
CA THR A 192 -10.08 6.74 -12.69
C THR A 192 -9.05 6.21 -13.67
N GLN A 193 -9.30 6.27 -14.98
CA GLN A 193 -8.28 6.01 -16.00
C GLN A 193 -7.19 7.08 -15.97
N GLU A 194 -7.57 8.35 -15.89
CA GLU A 194 -6.64 9.48 -15.79
C GLU A 194 -5.68 9.29 -14.59
N GLY A 195 -6.22 9.02 -13.40
CA GLY A 195 -5.42 8.75 -12.20
C GLY A 195 -4.55 7.49 -12.29
N ALA A 196 -5.07 6.39 -12.84
CA ALA A 196 -4.32 5.15 -12.98
C ALA A 196 -3.17 5.30 -14.00
N TYR A 197 -3.40 5.96 -15.13
CA TYR A 197 -2.36 6.23 -16.11
C TYR A 197 -1.30 7.22 -15.60
N GLN A 198 -1.69 8.20 -14.78
CA GLN A 198 -0.74 9.04 -14.06
C GLN A 198 0.15 8.19 -13.13
N TRP A 199 -0.46 7.26 -12.38
CA TRP A 199 0.28 6.36 -11.49
C TRP A 199 1.27 5.46 -12.25
N VAL A 200 0.85 4.92 -13.40
CA VAL A 200 1.74 4.15 -14.29
C VAL A 200 2.89 5.02 -14.79
N THR A 201 2.61 6.25 -15.23
CA THR A 201 3.63 7.20 -15.74
C THR A 201 4.73 7.42 -14.72
N ILE A 202 4.37 7.83 -13.50
CA ILE A 202 5.35 8.14 -12.46
C ILE A 202 6.14 6.89 -12.08
N ASN A 203 5.47 5.75 -11.84
CA ASN A 203 6.17 4.53 -11.44
C ASN A 203 6.99 3.91 -12.57
N TYR A 204 6.62 4.13 -13.83
CA TYR A 204 7.44 3.76 -14.98
C TYR A 204 8.71 4.59 -15.04
N LEU A 205 8.58 5.92 -14.96
CA LEU A 205 9.72 6.84 -15.07
C LEU A 205 10.70 6.71 -13.88
N LEU A 206 10.20 6.34 -12.70
CA LEU A 206 11.02 6.02 -11.52
C LEU A 206 11.59 4.59 -11.53
N GLY A 207 11.24 3.77 -12.53
CA GLY A 207 11.67 2.37 -12.61
C GLY A 207 11.13 1.49 -11.48
N ASN A 208 9.94 1.77 -10.98
CA ASN A 208 9.28 1.04 -9.88
C ASN A 208 8.33 -0.06 -10.36
N LEU A 209 7.89 -0.03 -11.61
CA LEU A 209 7.06 -1.11 -12.18
C LEU A 209 7.84 -2.44 -12.21
N GLY A 210 7.17 -3.53 -11.82
CA GLY A 210 7.75 -4.86 -11.60
C GLY A 210 8.19 -5.12 -10.16
N LYS A 211 8.45 -4.08 -9.36
CA LYS A 211 8.77 -4.18 -7.92
C LYS A 211 7.52 -4.37 -7.07
N ASP A 212 7.68 -4.77 -5.81
CA ASP A 212 6.56 -4.85 -4.87
C ASP A 212 5.79 -3.50 -4.75
N TYR A 213 4.48 -3.57 -4.49
CA TYR A 213 3.63 -2.37 -4.42
C TYR A 213 4.10 -1.37 -3.35
N SER A 214 4.73 -1.86 -2.27
CA SER A 214 5.34 -1.02 -1.23
C SER A 214 6.53 -0.17 -1.71
N LYS A 215 7.10 -0.49 -2.87
CA LYS A 215 8.18 0.26 -3.53
C LYS A 215 7.66 1.25 -4.57
N THR A 216 6.36 1.25 -4.82
CA THR A 216 5.72 2.23 -5.71
C THR A 216 5.46 3.53 -4.96
N VAL A 217 5.17 4.59 -5.72
CA VAL A 217 4.74 5.87 -5.17
C VAL A 217 3.28 6.10 -5.50
N GLY A 218 2.56 6.79 -4.61
CA GLY A 218 1.22 7.29 -4.87
C GLY A 218 1.26 8.59 -5.64
N VAL A 219 0.19 8.89 -6.36
CA VAL A 219 0.05 10.12 -7.15
C VAL A 219 -1.21 10.87 -6.78
N VAL A 220 -1.09 12.20 -6.71
CA VAL A 220 -2.22 13.12 -6.59
C VAL A 220 -2.14 14.10 -7.75
N ASP A 221 -3.15 14.15 -8.59
CA ASP A 221 -3.18 15.05 -9.74
C ASP A 221 -4.31 16.05 -9.58
N LEU A 222 -3.96 17.32 -9.34
CA LEU A 222 -4.93 18.41 -9.28
C LEU A 222 -5.08 19.04 -10.65
N GLY A 223 -6.01 18.51 -11.43
CA GLY A 223 -6.43 19.07 -12.70
C GLY A 223 -7.35 20.28 -12.54
N GLY A 224 -7.88 20.77 -13.66
CA GLY A 224 -8.81 21.92 -13.66
C GLY A 224 -10.22 21.56 -13.19
N GLY A 225 -10.76 20.44 -13.66
CA GLY A 225 -12.14 20.01 -13.40
C GLY A 225 -12.30 18.98 -12.27
N SER A 226 -11.26 18.22 -11.98
CA SER A 226 -11.23 17.15 -10.97
C SER A 226 -9.85 17.04 -10.34
N VAL A 227 -9.79 16.38 -9.18
CA VAL A 227 -8.54 15.88 -8.59
C VAL A 227 -8.56 14.35 -8.57
N GLN A 228 -7.44 13.72 -8.89
CA GLN A 228 -7.28 12.27 -8.84
C GLN A 228 -6.34 11.89 -7.69
N MET A 229 -6.64 10.77 -7.03
CA MET A 229 -5.74 10.08 -6.12
C MET A 229 -5.58 8.66 -6.65
N ALA A 230 -4.34 8.20 -6.83
CA ALA A 230 -4.06 6.82 -7.21
C ALA A 230 -2.81 6.28 -6.52
N TYR A 231 -2.90 5.09 -5.96
CA TYR A 231 -1.76 4.40 -5.36
C TYR A 231 -2.01 2.90 -5.30
N ALA A 232 -0.94 2.10 -5.33
CA ALA A 232 -1.08 0.66 -5.23
C ALA A 232 -1.38 0.25 -3.78
N ILE A 233 -2.28 -0.72 -3.63
CA ILE A 233 -2.74 -1.27 -2.37
C ILE A 233 -2.49 -2.78 -2.34
N SER A 234 -2.58 -3.35 -1.15
CA SER A 234 -2.51 -4.80 -0.98
C SER A 234 -3.70 -5.48 -1.66
N GLU A 235 -3.54 -6.73 -2.08
CA GLU A 235 -4.65 -7.55 -2.58
C GLU A 235 -5.77 -7.69 -1.53
N THR A 236 -5.42 -7.69 -0.25
CA THR A 236 -6.40 -7.72 0.84
C THR A 236 -7.25 -6.46 0.91
N ASP A 237 -6.64 -5.28 0.79
CA ASP A 237 -7.39 -4.01 0.77
C ASP A 237 -8.25 -3.91 -0.50
N ALA A 238 -7.74 -4.42 -1.63
CA ALA A 238 -8.49 -4.54 -2.87
C ALA A 238 -9.71 -5.45 -2.74
N ALA A 239 -9.57 -6.59 -2.07
CA ALA A 239 -10.66 -7.53 -1.83
C ALA A 239 -11.73 -6.97 -0.86
N MET A 240 -11.33 -6.07 0.04
CA MET A 240 -12.24 -5.34 0.94
C MET A 240 -12.83 -4.07 0.31
N ALA A 241 -12.45 -3.75 -0.93
CA ALA A 241 -12.92 -2.53 -1.59
C ALA A 241 -14.45 -2.50 -1.65
N PRO A 242 -15.07 -1.34 -1.35
CA PRO A 242 -16.52 -1.21 -1.38
C PRO A 242 -17.05 -1.45 -2.78
N LYS A 243 -18.15 -2.21 -2.87
CA LYS A 243 -18.90 -2.29 -4.11
C LYS A 243 -19.57 -0.95 -4.35
N VAL A 244 -19.26 -0.34 -5.49
CA VAL A 244 -19.90 0.89 -5.93
C VAL A 244 -21.30 0.56 -6.43
N ALA A 245 -22.28 1.42 -6.16
CA ALA A 245 -23.64 1.25 -6.69
C ALA A 245 -23.62 1.25 -8.24
N ASP A 246 -24.62 0.62 -8.86
CA ASP A 246 -24.69 0.42 -10.32
C ASP A 246 -24.41 1.73 -11.09
N GLY A 247 -23.33 1.73 -11.88
CA GLY A 247 -22.92 2.84 -12.74
C GLY A 247 -21.79 3.74 -12.23
N GLY A 248 -21.26 3.54 -11.02
CA GLY A 248 -20.07 4.26 -10.54
C GLY A 248 -18.73 3.56 -10.84
N ASP A 249 -17.66 4.34 -10.99
CA ASP A 249 -16.32 3.80 -11.26
C ASP A 249 -15.80 2.97 -10.08
N PRO A 250 -15.26 1.76 -10.31
CA PRO A 250 -14.70 0.93 -9.24
C PRO A 250 -13.51 1.63 -8.59
N TYR A 251 -13.39 1.49 -7.27
CA TYR A 251 -12.28 2.06 -6.49
C TYR A 251 -10.92 1.43 -6.77
N VAL A 252 -10.90 0.22 -7.33
CA VAL A 252 -9.66 -0.54 -7.53
C VAL A 252 -9.58 -1.01 -8.97
N ARG A 253 -8.43 -0.76 -9.59
CA ARG A 253 -8.08 -1.27 -10.91
C ARG A 253 -6.98 -2.30 -10.80
N GLU A 254 -7.22 -3.45 -11.43
CA GLU A 254 -6.21 -4.49 -11.58
C GLU A 254 -5.37 -4.19 -12.82
N MET A 255 -4.04 -4.17 -12.68
CA MET A 255 -3.12 -3.89 -13.78
C MET A 255 -1.96 -4.89 -13.76
N PHE A 256 -1.62 -5.46 -14.91
CA PHE A 256 -0.45 -6.32 -15.05
C PHE A 256 0.67 -5.55 -15.77
N LEU A 257 1.73 -5.19 -15.04
CA LEU A 257 2.78 -4.29 -15.50
C LEU A 257 4.15 -4.89 -15.18
N ARG A 258 4.99 -5.04 -16.21
CA ARG A 258 6.35 -5.65 -16.13
C ARG A 258 6.38 -6.96 -15.32
N GLY A 259 5.46 -7.87 -15.61
CA GLY A 259 5.44 -9.21 -15.00
C GLY A 259 4.80 -9.28 -13.60
N ARG A 260 4.28 -8.17 -13.07
CA ARG A 260 3.62 -8.12 -11.75
C ARG A 260 2.19 -7.61 -11.85
N LYS A 261 1.30 -8.23 -11.06
CA LYS A 261 -0.07 -7.76 -10.86
C LYS A 261 -0.09 -6.70 -9.76
N TYR A 262 -0.71 -5.55 -10.04
CA TYR A 262 -0.97 -4.47 -9.10
C TYR A 262 -2.47 -4.28 -8.91
N TYR A 263 -2.85 -4.00 -7.68
CA TYR A 263 -4.17 -3.49 -7.32
C TYR A 263 -4.02 -1.99 -7.05
N VAL A 264 -4.49 -1.15 -7.95
CA VAL A 264 -4.33 0.31 -7.84
C VAL A 264 -5.64 0.88 -7.31
N TYR A 265 -5.64 1.38 -6.08
CA TYR A 265 -6.71 2.27 -5.63
C TYR A 265 -6.68 3.50 -6.52
N VAL A 266 -7.84 3.89 -7.03
CA VAL A 266 -7.97 5.11 -7.80
C VAL A 266 -9.34 5.73 -7.60
N HIS A 267 -9.35 7.03 -7.38
CA HIS A 267 -10.58 7.81 -7.38
C HIS A 267 -10.38 9.18 -8.03
N SER A 268 -11.44 9.68 -8.68
CA SER A 268 -11.47 11.01 -9.27
C SER A 268 -12.63 11.82 -8.69
N TYR A 269 -12.28 12.88 -7.99
CA TYR A 269 -13.23 13.80 -7.37
C TYR A 269 -13.62 14.87 -8.37
N LEU A 270 -14.67 14.61 -9.14
CA LEU A 270 -15.23 15.57 -10.08
C LEU A 270 -15.73 16.82 -9.35
N ARG A 271 -15.52 18.00 -9.94
CA ARG A 271 -15.79 19.34 -9.36
C ARG A 271 -14.80 19.81 -8.30
N TYR A 272 -13.79 18.99 -7.99
CA TYR A 272 -12.74 19.30 -7.01
C TYR A 272 -11.35 19.47 -7.66
N GLY A 273 -11.30 19.74 -8.97
CA GLY A 273 -10.10 20.32 -9.59
C GLY A 273 -9.96 21.79 -9.23
N LEU A 274 -8.79 22.41 -9.38
CA LEU A 274 -8.56 23.77 -8.88
C LEU A 274 -9.60 24.79 -9.39
N LEU A 275 -9.88 24.77 -10.70
CA LEU A 275 -10.81 25.71 -11.31
C LEU A 275 -12.27 25.42 -10.93
N ALA A 276 -12.64 24.15 -10.80
CA ALA A 276 -13.97 23.76 -10.35
C ALA A 276 -14.19 24.04 -8.85
N ALA A 277 -13.16 23.81 -8.05
CA ALA A 277 -13.18 24.03 -6.61
C ALA A 277 -13.41 25.51 -6.26
N ARG A 278 -12.87 26.45 -7.05
CA ARG A 278 -13.23 27.87 -6.93
C ARG A 278 -14.74 28.08 -7.02
N ALA A 279 -15.40 27.45 -8.00
CA ALA A 279 -16.86 27.54 -8.13
C ALA A 279 -17.57 26.89 -6.93
N GLU A 280 -17.13 25.73 -6.44
CA GLU A 280 -17.73 25.09 -5.26
C GLU A 280 -17.54 25.92 -3.98
N ILE A 281 -16.39 26.56 -3.78
CA ILE A 281 -16.12 27.45 -2.65
C ILE A 281 -17.00 28.71 -2.73
N LEU A 282 -17.14 29.31 -3.91
CA LEU A 282 -17.99 30.49 -4.10
C LEU A 282 -19.48 30.19 -3.88
N LYS A 283 -19.96 28.99 -4.25
CA LYS A 283 -21.34 28.56 -4.00
C LYS A 283 -21.70 28.51 -2.52
N VAL A 284 -20.75 28.20 -1.63
CA VAL A 284 -21.01 28.13 -0.18
C VAL A 284 -21.44 29.49 0.39
N SER A 285 -21.02 30.60 -0.25
CA SER A 285 -21.36 31.96 0.17
C SER A 285 -22.68 32.49 -0.40
N ASP A 286 -23.37 31.77 -1.30
CA ASP A 286 -24.69 32.11 -1.87
C ASP A 286 -24.86 33.61 -2.23
N ASP A 287 -24.01 34.10 -3.14
CA ASP A 287 -23.92 35.49 -3.60
C ASP A 287 -23.57 36.57 -2.53
N ALA A 288 -23.20 36.15 -1.31
CA ALA A 288 -22.58 37.01 -0.32
C ALA A 288 -21.08 37.23 -0.58
N GLU A 289 -20.47 38.16 0.16
CA GLU A 289 -19.02 38.35 0.15
C GLU A 289 -18.30 37.07 0.59
N ASN A 290 -17.14 36.77 -0.02
CA ASN A 290 -16.40 35.54 0.23
C ASN A 290 -15.04 35.84 0.88
N PRO A 291 -14.72 35.22 2.03
CA PRO A 291 -13.47 35.49 2.76
C PRO A 291 -12.23 34.87 2.11
N CYS A 292 -12.36 34.15 1.00
CA CYS A 292 -11.24 33.63 0.23
C CYS A 292 -10.77 34.57 -0.90
N ILE A 293 -11.55 35.62 -1.21
CA ILE A 293 -11.28 36.53 -2.32
C ILE A 293 -10.44 37.72 -1.83
N LEU A 294 -9.35 38.02 -2.53
CA LEU A 294 -8.43 39.08 -2.14
C LEU A 294 -9.13 40.44 -2.02
N SER A 295 -8.77 41.19 -0.98
CA SER A 295 -9.33 42.52 -0.70
C SER A 295 -9.19 43.45 -1.91
N GLY A 296 -10.30 44.09 -2.29
CA GLY A 296 -10.37 45.01 -3.43
C GLY A 296 -10.80 44.36 -4.74
N TYR A 297 -11.09 43.06 -4.76
CA TYR A 297 -11.74 42.41 -5.90
C TYR A 297 -13.26 42.39 -5.73
N ASP A 298 -13.97 42.86 -6.75
CA ASP A 298 -15.41 42.71 -6.89
C ASP A 298 -15.72 42.34 -8.34
N GLY A 299 -16.18 41.11 -8.56
CA GLY A 299 -16.43 40.60 -9.89
C GLY A 299 -17.14 39.26 -9.89
N SER A 300 -16.93 38.51 -10.96
CA SER A 300 -17.49 37.18 -11.10
C SER A 300 -16.48 36.19 -11.64
N TYR A 301 -16.70 34.92 -11.32
CA TYR A 301 -15.94 33.79 -11.80
C TYR A 301 -16.82 32.96 -12.75
N LEU A 302 -16.41 32.84 -14.01
CA LEU A 302 -17.14 32.04 -14.99
C LEU A 302 -16.56 30.62 -15.04
N TYR A 303 -17.38 29.62 -14.74
CA TYR A 303 -16.99 28.21 -14.83
C TYR A 303 -18.15 27.35 -15.35
N GLY A 304 -17.89 26.52 -16.36
CA GLY A 304 -18.90 25.63 -16.94
C GLY A 304 -20.14 26.36 -17.49
N GLY A 305 -19.96 27.56 -18.05
CA GLY A 305 -21.06 28.39 -18.55
C GLY A 305 -21.89 29.11 -17.48
N LYS A 306 -21.54 28.97 -16.18
CA LYS A 306 -22.20 29.62 -15.05
C LYS A 306 -21.31 30.67 -14.41
N SER A 307 -21.89 31.82 -14.10
CA SER A 307 -21.23 32.93 -13.42
C SER A 307 -21.46 32.82 -11.93
N PHE A 308 -20.38 32.84 -11.14
CA PHE A 308 -20.39 32.83 -9.68
C PHE A 308 -19.92 34.19 -9.18
N LYS A 309 -20.63 34.82 -8.25
CA LYS A 309 -20.16 36.08 -7.67
C LYS A 309 -18.86 35.84 -6.91
N ALA A 310 -17.87 36.70 -7.12
CA ALA A 310 -16.55 36.64 -6.50
C ALA A 310 -16.19 38.03 -6.00
N SER A 311 -16.64 38.36 -4.79
CA SER A 311 -16.42 39.66 -4.16
C SER A 311 -15.74 39.46 -2.80
N SER A 312 -14.74 40.28 -2.50
CA SER A 312 -14.04 40.21 -1.21
C SER A 312 -14.93 40.61 -0.05
N SER A 313 -14.74 39.98 1.11
CA SER A 313 -15.31 40.46 2.38
C SER A 313 -14.89 41.89 2.68
N SER A 314 -15.77 42.65 3.34
CA SER A 314 -15.49 43.98 3.89
C SER A 314 -14.23 44.03 4.78
N LEU A 315 -13.86 42.92 5.40
CA LEU A 315 -12.62 42.78 6.20
C LEU A 315 -11.42 42.25 5.38
N GLY A 316 -11.60 42.01 4.09
CA GLY A 316 -10.63 41.37 3.21
C GLY A 316 -10.62 39.84 3.33
N ALA A 317 -9.65 39.20 2.67
CA ALA A 317 -9.50 37.76 2.76
C ALA A 317 -9.00 37.35 4.16
N ASN A 318 -9.50 36.24 4.68
CA ASN A 318 -9.12 35.69 5.97
C ASN A 318 -8.87 34.19 5.85
N ILE A 319 -7.69 33.73 6.24
CA ILE A 319 -7.29 32.33 6.09
C ILE A 319 -8.20 31.36 6.84
N ASN A 320 -8.60 31.68 8.08
CA ASN A 320 -9.40 30.77 8.92
C ASN A 320 -10.84 30.69 8.42
N GLU A 321 -11.43 31.82 8.05
CA GLU A 321 -12.76 31.85 7.45
C GLU A 321 -12.77 31.18 6.08
N CYS A 322 -11.75 31.46 5.24
CA CYS A 322 -11.60 30.79 3.95
C CYS A 322 -11.45 29.28 4.12
N LYS A 323 -10.64 28.82 5.08
CA LYS A 323 -10.52 27.39 5.40
C LYS A 323 -11.87 26.80 5.81
N SER A 324 -12.65 27.50 6.62
CA SER A 324 -14.02 27.07 6.98
C SER A 324 -14.94 26.92 5.76
N VAL A 325 -14.88 27.86 4.81
CA VAL A 325 -15.64 27.77 3.55
C VAL A 325 -15.14 26.61 2.68
N ALA A 326 -13.83 26.42 2.57
CA ALA A 326 -13.22 25.31 1.83
C ALA A 326 -13.60 23.94 2.41
N LEU A 327 -13.60 23.78 3.74
CA LEU A 327 -14.04 22.56 4.44
C LEU A 327 -15.51 22.25 4.14
N LYS A 328 -16.38 23.27 4.13
CA LYS A 328 -17.79 23.12 3.76
C LYS A 328 -17.94 22.69 2.30
N ALA A 329 -17.19 23.29 1.37
CA ALA A 329 -17.20 22.92 -0.04
C ALA A 329 -16.73 21.47 -0.26
N LEU A 330 -15.70 21.04 0.47
CA LEU A 330 -15.20 19.66 0.46
C LEU A 330 -16.17 18.66 1.10
N LYS A 331 -17.09 19.10 1.96
CA LYS A 331 -18.04 18.22 2.68
C LYS A 331 -17.33 17.16 3.54
N VAL A 332 -16.25 17.56 4.21
CA VAL A 332 -15.45 16.66 5.06
C VAL A 332 -16.22 16.11 6.27
N ASN A 333 -17.28 16.82 6.69
CA ASN A 333 -18.11 16.47 7.85
C ASN A 333 -19.41 15.72 7.48
N GLU A 334 -19.64 15.33 6.22
CA GLU A 334 -20.83 14.57 5.84
C GLU A 334 -20.78 13.15 6.43
N SER A 335 -21.86 12.74 7.11
CA SER A 335 -21.99 11.48 7.87
C SER A 335 -22.10 10.21 7.02
N ALA A 336 -21.74 10.26 5.74
CA ALA A 336 -21.88 9.13 4.81
C ALA A 336 -20.89 7.99 5.11
N CYS A 337 -19.82 8.27 5.85
CA CYS A 337 -18.79 7.28 6.17
C CYS A 337 -19.11 6.59 7.50
N THR A 338 -19.86 5.50 7.46
CA THR A 338 -20.34 4.82 8.67
C THR A 338 -19.46 3.66 9.15
N HIS A 339 -18.67 3.04 8.25
CA HIS A 339 -17.97 1.77 8.55
C HIS A 339 -16.54 1.62 7.99
N MET A 340 -15.94 2.64 7.38
CA MET A 340 -14.55 2.61 6.87
C MET A 340 -13.89 3.97 7.02
N LYS A 341 -12.59 4.10 6.68
CA LYS A 341 -11.95 5.41 6.53
C LYS A 341 -12.34 6.01 5.18
N CYS A 342 -12.82 7.25 5.20
CA CYS A 342 -13.11 8.02 4.01
C CYS A 342 -12.22 9.25 3.94
N THR A 343 -12.15 9.80 2.73
CA THR A 343 -11.62 11.13 2.47
C THR A 343 -12.74 12.14 2.74
N PHE A 344 -13.28 12.76 1.69
CA PHE A 344 -14.41 13.68 1.78
C PHE A 344 -15.55 13.22 0.88
N GLY A 345 -16.77 13.71 1.12
CA GLY A 345 -17.97 13.30 0.37
C GLY A 345 -18.33 11.81 0.50
N GLY A 346 -17.90 11.13 1.58
CA GLY A 346 -18.16 9.71 1.81
C GLY A 346 -17.33 8.74 0.96
N ILE A 347 -16.29 9.24 0.27
CA ILE A 347 -15.46 8.44 -0.62
C ILE A 347 -14.43 7.65 0.16
N TRP A 348 -14.40 6.32 -0.05
CA TRP A 348 -13.41 5.43 0.58
C TRP A 348 -11.99 5.88 0.26
N ASN A 349 -11.13 5.93 1.28
CA ASN A 349 -9.78 6.46 1.11
C ASN A 349 -8.78 5.48 0.48
N GLY A 350 -9.18 4.22 0.24
CA GLY A 350 -8.34 3.16 -0.31
C GLY A 350 -7.58 2.32 0.72
N GLY A 351 -7.78 2.56 2.02
CA GLY A 351 -7.10 1.84 3.11
C GLY A 351 -5.73 2.41 3.51
N GLY A 352 -5.09 3.20 2.64
CA GLY A 352 -3.76 3.76 2.84
C GLY A 352 -2.66 2.71 2.65
N GLY A 353 -1.63 2.75 3.50
CA GLY A 353 -0.53 1.78 3.48
C GLY A 353 0.68 2.21 2.65
N ASP A 354 1.58 1.26 2.38
CA ASP A 354 2.92 1.56 1.86
C ASP A 354 2.94 2.26 0.50
N GLY A 355 2.02 1.89 -0.40
CA GLY A 355 1.92 2.52 -1.71
C GLY A 355 1.50 4.00 -1.67
N GLN A 356 0.93 4.48 -0.55
CA GLN A 356 0.56 5.88 -0.34
C GLN A 356 1.65 6.67 0.42
N LYS A 357 2.68 6.00 0.97
CA LYS A 357 3.65 6.63 1.87
C LYS A 357 4.45 7.76 1.19
N ASN A 358 4.86 7.52 -0.05
CA ASN A 358 5.58 8.49 -0.86
C ASN A 358 4.63 9.04 -1.93
N LEU A 359 4.34 10.33 -1.88
CA LEU A 359 3.38 10.97 -2.78
C LEU A 359 4.07 11.89 -3.79
N PHE A 360 3.72 11.69 -5.05
CA PHE A 360 4.03 12.58 -6.16
C PHE A 360 2.77 13.40 -6.50
N VAL A 361 2.86 14.70 -6.29
CA VAL A 361 1.73 15.62 -6.36
C VAL A 361 1.92 16.54 -7.56
N ALA A 362 1.03 16.49 -8.54
CA ALA A 362 1.24 17.02 -9.88
C ALA A 362 0.33 18.22 -10.21
N SER A 363 0.55 18.78 -11.41
CA SER A 363 -0.29 19.81 -12.03
C SER A 363 -0.43 21.08 -11.18
N PHE A 364 -1.65 21.53 -10.85
CA PHE A 364 -1.87 22.81 -10.20
C PHE A 364 -1.22 22.93 -8.82
N PHE A 365 -0.90 21.82 -8.15
CA PHE A 365 -0.09 21.86 -6.92
C PHE A 365 1.31 22.41 -7.17
N PHE A 366 1.98 21.95 -8.24
CA PHE A 366 3.28 22.47 -8.63
C PHE A 366 3.17 23.93 -9.10
N ASP A 367 2.18 24.22 -9.95
CA ASP A 367 2.01 25.57 -10.53
C ASP A 367 1.79 26.63 -9.44
N ARG A 368 0.86 26.39 -8.49
CA ARG A 368 0.60 27.33 -7.38
C ARG A 368 1.79 27.46 -6.43
N ALA A 369 2.53 26.39 -6.17
CA ALA A 369 3.74 26.46 -5.36
C ALA A 369 4.84 27.32 -6.00
N ALA A 370 5.04 27.16 -7.31
CA ALA A 370 6.01 27.93 -8.07
C ALA A 370 5.61 29.40 -8.19
N GLU A 371 4.33 29.67 -8.41
CA GLU A 371 3.79 31.02 -8.50
C GLU A 371 3.78 31.76 -7.15
N ALA A 372 3.52 31.05 -6.05
CA ALA A 372 3.59 31.58 -4.69
C ALA A 372 5.04 31.72 -4.17
N GLY A 373 6.02 31.14 -4.88
CA GLY A 373 7.44 31.36 -4.65
C GLY A 373 8.13 30.39 -3.68
N PHE A 374 7.48 29.29 -3.31
CA PHE A 374 8.07 28.25 -2.44
C PHE A 374 8.48 26.97 -3.19
N ALA A 375 8.32 26.94 -4.51
CA ALA A 375 8.95 25.97 -5.40
C ALA A 375 9.69 26.68 -6.55
N ASP A 376 10.81 26.13 -7.02
CA ASP A 376 11.52 26.70 -8.18
C ASP A 376 10.83 26.29 -9.49
N PRO A 377 10.27 27.23 -10.28
CA PRO A 377 9.63 26.92 -11.56
C PRO A 377 10.59 26.30 -12.59
N LYS A 378 11.90 26.42 -12.42
CA LYS A 378 12.92 25.83 -13.31
C LYS A 378 13.27 24.39 -12.92
N SER A 379 12.93 23.96 -11.71
CA SER A 379 13.18 22.61 -11.26
C SER A 379 12.06 21.67 -11.75
N PRO A 380 12.37 20.45 -12.21
CA PRO A 380 11.34 19.49 -12.62
C PRO A 380 10.55 18.92 -11.43
N VAL A 381 11.13 18.98 -10.23
CA VAL A 381 10.56 18.50 -8.96
C VAL A 381 10.87 19.45 -7.80
N ALA A 382 10.02 19.49 -6.78
CA ALA A 382 10.26 20.17 -5.52
C ALA A 382 9.73 19.33 -4.35
N ILE A 383 10.51 19.17 -3.28
CA ILE A 383 10.06 18.50 -2.06
C ILE A 383 9.49 19.57 -1.14
N VAL A 384 8.23 19.42 -0.74
CA VAL A 384 7.50 20.37 0.12
C VAL A 384 6.68 19.60 1.15
N ARG A 385 6.06 20.32 2.09
CA ARG A 385 5.08 19.79 3.04
C ARG A 385 3.73 20.48 2.81
N PRO A 386 2.60 19.83 3.12
CA PRO A 386 1.30 20.51 3.06
C PRO A 386 1.27 21.82 3.87
N ALA A 387 1.98 21.89 5.00
CA ALA A 387 2.13 23.12 5.79
C ALA A 387 2.72 24.31 5.00
N ASP A 388 3.58 24.07 4.00
CA ASP A 388 4.17 25.15 3.20
C ASP A 388 3.09 25.85 2.33
N PHE A 389 2.03 25.13 1.91
CA PHE A 389 0.86 25.74 1.27
C PHE A 389 0.07 26.63 2.24
N GLU A 390 -0.07 26.20 3.50
CA GLU A 390 -0.74 27.00 4.54
C GLU A 390 0.05 28.30 4.83
N ASP A 391 1.38 28.20 4.92
CA ASP A 391 2.24 29.36 5.16
C ASP A 391 2.21 30.35 3.99
N ALA A 392 2.26 29.85 2.74
CA ALA A 392 2.06 30.69 1.56
C ALA A 392 0.65 31.33 1.54
N ALA A 393 -0.39 30.59 1.96
CA ALA A 393 -1.75 31.10 2.06
C ALA A 393 -1.86 32.25 3.09
N LYS A 394 -1.17 32.17 4.24
CA LYS A 394 -1.17 33.25 5.25
C LYS A 394 -0.74 34.57 4.63
N GLN A 395 0.31 34.55 3.81
CA GLN A 395 0.79 35.74 3.10
C GLN A 395 -0.15 36.18 1.98
N ALA A 396 -0.65 35.24 1.18
CA ALA A 396 -1.53 35.55 0.06
C ALA A 396 -2.84 36.19 0.55
N CYS A 397 -3.46 35.67 1.61
CA CYS A 397 -4.72 36.19 2.16
C CYS A 397 -4.56 37.58 2.80
N GLN A 398 -3.36 37.97 3.23
CA GLN A 398 -3.07 39.32 3.73
C GLN A 398 -2.78 40.33 2.61
N THR A 399 -2.60 39.86 1.38
CA THR A 399 -2.24 40.72 0.24
C THR A 399 -3.51 41.32 -0.39
N LYS A 400 -3.48 42.65 -0.59
CA LYS A 400 -4.53 43.35 -1.35
C LYS A 400 -4.34 43.17 -2.85
N LEU A 401 -5.42 43.16 -3.62
CA LEU A 401 -5.37 42.97 -5.08
C LEU A 401 -4.43 43.98 -5.77
N GLU A 402 -4.45 45.25 -5.33
CA GLU A 402 -3.59 46.33 -5.85
C GLU A 402 -2.09 46.01 -5.79
N ASN A 403 -1.67 45.25 -4.77
CA ASN A 403 -0.26 44.86 -4.57
C ASN A 403 0.03 43.46 -5.09
N ALA A 404 -1.00 42.65 -5.36
CA ALA A 404 -0.86 41.22 -5.64
C ALA A 404 0.03 40.94 -6.85
N LYS A 405 -0.05 41.74 -7.93
CA LYS A 405 0.82 41.55 -9.11
C LYS A 405 2.29 41.84 -8.81
N SER A 406 2.57 42.78 -7.91
CA SER A 406 3.95 43.10 -7.51
C SER A 406 4.54 42.04 -6.58
N THR A 407 3.73 41.50 -5.66
CA THR A 407 4.14 40.43 -4.74
C THR A 407 4.28 39.09 -5.45
N TYR A 408 3.37 38.79 -6.36
CA TYR A 408 3.28 37.52 -7.10
C TYR A 408 3.36 37.76 -8.61
N PRO A 409 4.53 38.17 -9.14
CA PRO A 409 4.68 38.57 -10.53
C PRO A 409 4.39 37.44 -11.53
N ASN A 410 4.61 36.19 -11.11
CA ASN A 410 4.43 34.99 -11.93
C ASN A 410 2.97 34.52 -12.00
N VAL A 411 2.07 35.05 -11.16
CA VAL A 411 0.64 34.71 -11.21
C VAL A 411 -0.01 35.51 -12.34
N ASP A 412 -0.78 34.82 -13.19
CA ASP A 412 -1.61 35.46 -14.21
C ASP A 412 -2.63 36.42 -13.58
N GLU A 413 -2.87 37.58 -14.18
CA GLU A 413 -3.71 38.62 -13.60
C GLU A 413 -5.12 38.12 -13.24
N GLY A 414 -5.72 37.30 -14.09
CA GLY A 414 -7.04 36.70 -13.84
C GLY A 414 -7.07 35.68 -12.69
N ASN A 415 -5.91 35.23 -12.21
CA ASN A 415 -5.79 34.30 -11.09
C ASN A 415 -5.46 34.99 -9.76
N LEU A 416 -4.94 36.22 -9.79
CA LEU A 416 -4.57 36.96 -8.58
C LEU A 416 -5.70 37.04 -7.53
N PRO A 417 -6.96 37.35 -7.88
CA PRO A 417 -8.03 37.46 -6.89
C PRO A 417 -8.29 36.18 -6.08
N TYR A 418 -7.89 35.03 -6.64
CA TYR A 418 -8.18 33.70 -6.12
C TYR A 418 -6.96 33.04 -5.48
N LEU A 419 -5.79 33.71 -5.42
CA LEU A 419 -4.56 33.08 -4.93
C LEU A 419 -4.67 32.60 -3.47
N CYS A 420 -5.28 33.41 -2.60
CA CYS A 420 -5.60 33.00 -1.23
C CYS A 420 -6.49 31.75 -1.21
N MET A 421 -7.59 31.78 -1.97
CA MET A 421 -8.51 30.64 -2.11
C MET A 421 -7.78 29.36 -2.55
N ASP A 422 -6.95 29.46 -3.58
CA ASP A 422 -6.26 28.31 -4.19
C ASP A 422 -5.30 27.64 -3.20
N LEU A 423 -4.47 28.44 -2.50
CA LEU A 423 -3.49 27.91 -1.55
C LEU A 423 -4.17 27.33 -0.31
N VAL A 424 -5.20 27.99 0.22
CA VAL A 424 -6.03 27.45 1.31
C VAL A 424 -6.70 26.14 0.88
N TYR A 425 -7.25 26.10 -0.33
CA TYR A 425 -7.89 24.91 -0.86
C TYR A 425 -6.91 23.74 -1.00
N GLN A 426 -5.72 23.97 -1.55
CA GLN A 426 -4.69 22.94 -1.71
C GLN A 426 -4.24 22.35 -0.37
N TYR A 427 -3.98 23.21 0.62
CA TYR A 427 -3.69 22.75 1.98
C TYR A 427 -4.85 21.94 2.58
N THR A 428 -6.07 22.47 2.52
CA THR A 428 -7.27 21.83 3.07
C THR A 428 -7.56 20.49 2.38
N LEU A 429 -7.36 20.41 1.07
CA LEU A 429 -7.55 19.19 0.29
C LEU A 429 -6.54 18.11 0.68
N LEU A 430 -5.25 18.45 0.81
CA LEU A 430 -4.22 17.48 1.20
C LEU A 430 -4.41 17.01 2.65
N VAL A 431 -4.60 17.95 3.58
CA VAL A 431 -4.63 17.65 5.02
C VAL A 431 -5.99 17.18 5.47
N ASP A 432 -7.02 18.01 5.33
CA ASP A 432 -8.35 17.70 5.84
C ASP A 432 -9.09 16.73 4.89
N GLY A 433 -8.90 16.85 3.58
CA GLY A 433 -9.53 16.00 2.57
C GLY A 433 -8.91 14.61 2.46
N PHE A 434 -7.60 14.53 2.17
CA PHE A 434 -6.90 13.25 1.97
C PHE A 434 -6.26 12.68 3.24
N GLY A 435 -6.25 13.42 4.34
CA GLY A 435 -5.69 12.95 5.61
C GLY A 435 -4.15 12.89 5.63
N ILE A 436 -3.48 13.65 4.77
CA ILE A 436 -2.01 13.71 4.72
C ILE A 436 -1.52 14.54 5.91
N TYR A 437 -0.52 14.05 6.61
CA TYR A 437 0.02 14.76 7.77
C TYR A 437 0.64 16.10 7.33
N PRO A 438 0.37 17.24 8.02
CA PRO A 438 0.84 18.56 7.57
C PRO A 438 2.35 18.68 7.38
N TRP A 439 3.12 17.86 8.11
CA TRP A 439 4.59 17.86 8.10
C TRP A 439 5.19 16.72 7.28
N GLN A 440 4.37 15.87 6.65
CA GLN A 440 4.84 14.83 5.74
C GLN A 440 5.40 15.47 4.47
N GLU A 441 6.57 15.02 4.04
CA GLU A 441 7.14 15.45 2.77
C GLU A 441 6.38 14.82 1.59
N VAL A 442 6.06 15.66 0.61
CA VAL A 442 5.47 15.28 -0.67
C VAL A 442 6.34 15.84 -1.80
N THR A 443 6.41 15.13 -2.92
CA THR A 443 7.17 15.57 -4.09
C THR A 443 6.23 16.25 -5.06
N LEU A 444 6.31 17.58 -5.19
CA LEU A 444 5.69 18.29 -6.29
C LEU A 444 6.42 17.92 -7.59
N VAL A 445 5.69 17.51 -8.61
CA VAL A 445 6.28 17.02 -9.85
C VAL A 445 5.65 17.69 -11.07
N LYS A 446 6.52 18.15 -11.98
CA LYS A 446 6.15 18.63 -13.32
C LYS A 446 6.73 17.73 -14.40
N LYS A 447 7.99 17.33 -14.24
CA LYS A 447 8.67 16.36 -15.10
C LYS A 447 9.43 15.35 -14.26
N VAL A 448 9.64 14.15 -14.80
CA VAL A 448 10.52 13.15 -14.19
C VAL A 448 11.71 12.95 -15.12
N LYS A 449 12.91 12.89 -14.53
CA LYS A 449 14.11 12.54 -15.26
C LYS A 449 14.10 11.04 -15.58
N TYR A 450 14.27 10.71 -16.84
CA TYR A 450 14.42 9.34 -17.32
C TYR A 450 15.61 9.31 -18.28
N ASP A 451 16.60 8.48 -17.94
CA ASP A 451 17.92 8.47 -18.57
C ASP A 451 18.57 9.88 -18.60
N ASP A 452 18.80 10.45 -19.77
CA ASP A 452 19.40 11.76 -20.00
C ASP A 452 18.39 12.88 -20.31
N ALA A 453 17.07 12.60 -20.31
CA ALA A 453 16.02 13.56 -20.65
C ALA A 453 14.95 13.71 -19.56
N LEU A 454 14.08 14.72 -19.72
CA LEU A 454 12.93 15.00 -18.86
C LEU A 454 11.64 14.65 -19.59
N VAL A 455 10.76 13.91 -18.94
CA VAL A 455 9.45 13.50 -19.48
C VAL A 455 8.34 14.12 -18.63
N GLU A 456 7.28 14.63 -19.26
CA GLU A 456 6.10 15.19 -18.61
C GLU A 456 5.50 14.19 -17.61
N ALA A 457 5.26 14.67 -16.39
CA ALA A 457 4.63 13.90 -15.33
C ALA A 457 3.10 13.94 -15.49
N ALA A 458 2.60 13.38 -16.59
CA ALA A 458 1.19 13.41 -16.98
C ALA A 458 0.71 12.03 -17.48
N TRP A 459 -0.59 11.78 -17.38
CA TRP A 459 -1.22 10.50 -17.76
C TRP A 459 -0.95 10.01 -19.20
N PRO A 460 -0.62 10.84 -20.22
CA PRO A 460 -0.43 10.36 -21.58
C PRO A 460 0.60 9.23 -21.74
N LEU A 461 1.71 9.24 -20.99
CA LEU A 461 2.70 8.16 -21.08
C LEU A 461 2.13 6.81 -20.60
N GLY A 462 1.40 6.79 -19.49
CA GLY A 462 0.75 5.59 -18.97
C GLY A 462 -0.30 5.03 -19.94
N SER A 463 -1.04 5.91 -20.62
CA SER A 463 -1.97 5.49 -21.68
C SER A 463 -1.24 4.90 -22.88
N ALA A 464 -0.10 5.49 -23.27
CA ALA A 464 0.74 4.97 -24.35
C ALA A 464 1.33 3.58 -24.01
N ILE A 465 1.82 3.38 -22.79
CA ILE A 465 2.36 2.10 -22.32
C ILE A 465 1.29 1.02 -22.39
N GLU A 466 0.07 1.29 -21.90
CA GLU A 466 -1.04 0.34 -21.96
C GLU A 466 -1.43 0.03 -23.41
N ALA A 467 -1.52 1.05 -24.27
CA ALA A 467 -1.85 0.90 -25.67
C ALA A 467 -0.85 -0.02 -26.40
N VAL A 468 0.45 0.24 -26.23
CA VAL A 468 1.51 -0.54 -26.89
C VAL A 468 1.60 -1.95 -26.30
N SER A 469 1.44 -2.12 -24.99
CA SER A 469 1.45 -3.45 -24.35
C SER A 469 0.30 -4.35 -24.83
N SER A 470 -0.86 -3.77 -25.17
CA SER A 470 -2.04 -4.52 -25.62
C SER A 470 -1.91 -5.09 -27.05
N THR A 471 -1.01 -4.53 -27.88
CA THR A 471 -0.86 -4.95 -29.27
C THR A 471 -0.06 -6.24 -29.45
N ASP A 472 0.88 -6.54 -28.54
CA ASP A 472 1.64 -7.79 -28.57
C ASP A 472 0.80 -9.01 -28.16
N LEU A 473 -0.14 -8.87 -27.21
CA LEU A 473 -1.05 -9.95 -26.81
C LEU A 473 -2.06 -10.32 -27.90
N ARG A 474 -2.60 -9.34 -28.65
CA ARG A 474 -3.59 -9.62 -29.71
C ARG A 474 -2.98 -10.38 -30.89
N MET A 475 -1.70 -10.16 -31.19
CA MET A 475 -1.00 -10.85 -32.27
C MET A 475 -0.73 -12.32 -31.92
N GLY A 476 -0.39 -12.62 -30.66
CA GLY A 476 -0.27 -14.01 -30.18
C GLY A 476 -1.60 -14.77 -30.18
N PHE A 477 -2.70 -14.12 -29.79
CA PHE A 477 -4.02 -14.75 -29.69
C PHE A 477 -4.65 -15.05 -31.07
N GLN A 478 -4.50 -14.16 -32.06
CA GLN A 478 -4.99 -14.39 -33.42
C GLN A 478 -4.22 -15.50 -34.16
N ILE A 479 -2.91 -15.63 -33.93
CA ILE A 479 -2.11 -16.71 -34.52
C ILE A 479 -2.50 -18.06 -33.90
N PHE A 480 -2.71 -18.12 -32.57
CA PHE A 480 -3.16 -19.33 -31.89
C PHE A 480 -4.58 -19.75 -32.32
N PHE A 481 -5.53 -18.81 -32.41
CA PHE A 481 -6.92 -19.12 -32.80
C PHE A 481 -7.06 -19.50 -34.28
N SER A 482 -6.29 -18.87 -35.17
CA SER A 482 -6.30 -19.21 -36.60
C SER A 482 -5.68 -20.57 -36.86
N PHE A 483 -4.67 -20.98 -36.08
CA PHE A 483 -4.10 -22.33 -36.15
C PHE A 483 -5.05 -23.40 -35.59
N PHE A 484 -5.82 -23.08 -34.54
CA PHE A 484 -6.74 -24.05 -33.92
C PHE A 484 -8.04 -24.26 -34.72
N LEU A 485 -8.54 -23.23 -35.41
CA LEU A 485 -9.73 -23.36 -36.29
C LEU A 485 -9.47 -24.13 -37.59
N LEU A 486 -8.22 -24.23 -38.05
CA LEU A 486 -7.86 -24.99 -39.25
C LEU A 486 -7.70 -26.50 -39.02
N LEU A 487 -7.76 -26.97 -37.77
CA LEU A 487 -7.52 -28.37 -37.41
C LEU A 487 -8.73 -29.14 -36.85
N LEU A 488 -9.90 -28.51 -36.71
CA LEU A 488 -11.11 -29.21 -36.26
C LEU A 488 -12.04 -29.55 -37.43
N PRO A 489 -12.34 -30.84 -37.70
CA PRO A 489 -13.47 -31.19 -38.54
C PRO A 489 -14.76 -30.91 -37.76
N THR A 490 -15.70 -30.23 -38.41
CA THR A 490 -17.04 -29.97 -37.89
C THR A 490 -17.75 -31.28 -37.53
N PHE A 491 -18.01 -31.56 -36.25
CA PHE A 491 -19.04 -32.51 -35.86
C PHE A 491 -19.82 -32.06 -34.62
N SER A 492 -21.13 -32.23 -34.76
CA SER A 492 -22.22 -31.92 -33.85
C SER A 492 -22.35 -32.98 -32.74
N SER A 493 -22.66 -32.49 -31.54
CA SER A 493 -23.49 -33.08 -30.46
C SER A 493 -23.18 -34.45 -29.83
N SER A 494 -23.16 -34.42 -28.49
CA SER A 494 -23.72 -35.38 -27.52
C SER A 494 -22.81 -36.38 -26.78
N GLN A 495 -22.78 -36.18 -25.46
CA GLN A 495 -22.81 -37.15 -24.34
C GLN A 495 -21.64 -38.09 -23.98
N TYR A 496 -21.19 -37.88 -22.73
CA TYR A 496 -20.93 -38.85 -21.65
C TYR A 496 -19.58 -39.60 -21.51
N LEU A 497 -19.18 -39.60 -20.23
CA LEU A 497 -18.37 -40.55 -19.44
C LEU A 497 -16.83 -40.52 -19.52
N GLY A 498 -16.23 -40.20 -18.37
CA GLY A 498 -15.63 -41.25 -17.54
C GLY A 498 -14.10 -41.31 -17.44
N ASN A 499 -13.61 -40.84 -16.29
CA ASN A 499 -12.34 -41.10 -15.61
C ASN A 499 -11.44 -42.27 -16.08
N ASN A 500 -10.13 -41.99 -15.96
CA ASN A 500 -9.10 -42.70 -15.17
C ASN A 500 -7.88 -43.31 -15.89
N LEU A 501 -6.74 -43.08 -15.21
CA LEU A 501 -5.49 -43.83 -15.13
C LEU A 501 -4.40 -43.71 -16.21
N LEU A 502 -3.38 -42.93 -15.85
CA LEU A 502 -2.00 -43.36 -15.55
C LEU A 502 -1.34 -44.39 -16.47
N SER A 503 -0.16 -44.04 -17.03
CA SER A 503 1.14 -44.57 -16.56
C SER A 503 2.25 -44.40 -17.62
N ASN A 504 3.27 -43.64 -17.22
CA ASN A 504 4.71 -43.85 -17.45
C ASN A 504 5.27 -44.13 -18.86
N ARG A 505 6.19 -43.25 -19.27
CA ARG A 505 7.56 -43.66 -19.64
C ARG A 505 8.57 -42.56 -19.29
N LYS A 506 9.43 -42.87 -18.31
CA LYS A 506 10.66 -42.14 -17.98
C LYS A 506 11.66 -42.29 -19.13
N ILE A 507 12.32 -41.20 -19.51
CA ILE A 507 13.64 -41.20 -20.16
C ILE A 507 14.53 -40.33 -19.27
N PHE A 508 15.65 -40.91 -18.83
CA PHE A 508 16.67 -40.28 -18.00
C PHE A 508 17.48 -39.26 -18.83
N LEU A 509 17.64 -38.05 -18.30
CA LEU A 509 18.75 -37.15 -18.61
C LEU A 509 19.50 -36.85 -17.31
N LYS A 510 20.82 -36.72 -17.43
CA LYS A 510 21.81 -36.72 -16.36
C LYS A 510 22.04 -35.28 -15.87
N GLU A 511 21.71 -35.06 -14.60
CA GLU A 511 22.20 -34.07 -13.62
C GLU A 511 22.54 -32.64 -14.09
N GLU A 512 21.56 -31.73 -13.96
CA GLU A 512 21.79 -30.46 -13.27
C GLU A 512 21.63 -30.75 -11.76
N GLU A 513 22.62 -30.41 -10.93
CA GLU A 513 22.48 -30.54 -9.46
C GLU A 513 21.39 -29.57 -8.97
N ASN A 514 20.18 -30.10 -8.74
CA ASN A 514 19.14 -29.39 -8.00
C ASN A 514 19.69 -29.02 -6.61
N LEU A 515 19.62 -27.74 -6.24
CA LEU A 515 19.96 -27.31 -4.87
C LEU A 515 18.97 -27.99 -3.90
N THR A 516 19.47 -28.82 -2.99
CA THR A 516 18.65 -29.45 -1.94
C THR A 516 19.35 -29.31 -0.58
N SER A 517 18.57 -29.30 0.50
CA SER A 517 19.08 -29.14 1.86
C SER A 517 18.43 -30.15 2.80
N TYR A 518 19.12 -30.54 3.86
CA TYR A 518 18.59 -31.43 4.90
C TYR A 518 18.58 -30.69 6.24
N ALA A 519 17.69 -31.08 7.15
CA ALA A 519 17.70 -30.64 8.55
C ALA A 519 17.45 -31.82 9.49
N ALA A 520 18.21 -31.90 10.59
CA ALA A 520 18.05 -32.92 11.63
C ALA A 520 17.61 -32.27 12.95
N ILE A 521 16.42 -32.66 13.44
CA ILE A 521 15.77 -32.05 14.60
C ILE A 521 15.48 -33.11 15.65
N PHE A 522 15.98 -32.92 16.86
CA PHE A 522 15.73 -33.80 17.99
C PHE A 522 14.62 -33.25 18.89
N ASP A 523 13.59 -34.05 19.15
CA ASP A 523 12.52 -33.78 20.12
C ASP A 523 12.74 -34.61 21.39
N ALA A 524 13.24 -33.96 22.44
CA ALA A 524 13.46 -34.57 23.74
C ALA A 524 12.21 -34.48 24.63
N GLY A 525 11.34 -35.47 24.46
CA GLY A 525 10.14 -35.71 25.25
C GLY A 525 10.44 -36.26 26.66
N SER A 526 9.46 -36.16 27.56
CA SER A 526 9.56 -36.70 28.94
C SER A 526 9.64 -38.23 29.00
N THR A 527 9.11 -38.93 27.99
CA THR A 527 9.06 -40.40 27.94
C THR A 527 10.05 -41.01 26.94
N GLY A 528 10.66 -40.20 26.08
CA GLY A 528 11.60 -40.65 25.05
C GLY A 528 12.07 -39.49 24.19
N THR A 529 13.21 -39.65 23.53
CA THR A 529 13.75 -38.68 22.57
C THR A 529 13.59 -39.20 21.16
N ARG A 530 13.29 -38.31 20.21
CA ARG A 530 13.10 -38.64 18.79
C ARG A 530 14.03 -37.78 17.95
N VAL A 531 14.43 -38.27 16.79
CA VAL A 531 15.08 -37.49 15.75
C VAL A 531 14.24 -37.52 14.49
N HIS A 532 14.05 -36.35 13.92
CA HIS A 532 13.41 -36.12 12.63
C HIS A 532 14.48 -35.64 11.66
N VAL A 533 14.62 -36.29 10.51
CA VAL A 533 15.43 -35.77 9.41
C VAL A 533 14.51 -35.47 8.23
N PHE A 534 14.63 -34.25 7.73
CA PHE A 534 13.87 -33.75 6.60
C PHE A 534 14.80 -33.45 5.43
N HIS A 535 14.32 -33.69 4.22
CA HIS A 535 15.00 -33.34 2.97
C HIS A 535 14.14 -32.32 2.23
N PHE A 536 14.73 -31.24 1.78
CA PHE A 536 14.06 -30.13 1.13
C PHE A 536 14.67 -29.87 -0.25
N ASP A 537 13.83 -29.54 -1.22
CA ASP A 537 14.32 -28.93 -2.46
C ASP A 537 14.54 -27.41 -2.30
N GLN A 538 14.98 -26.77 -3.37
CA GLN A 538 15.23 -25.33 -3.46
C GLN A 538 14.01 -24.44 -3.19
N ASN A 539 12.80 -25.01 -3.21
CA ASN A 539 11.57 -24.29 -2.92
C ASN A 539 11.08 -24.54 -1.48
N LEU A 540 11.80 -25.35 -0.68
CA LEU A 540 11.42 -25.83 0.65
C LEU A 540 10.31 -26.89 0.67
N ASP A 541 10.07 -27.57 -0.45
CA ASP A 541 9.18 -28.73 -0.48
C ASP A 541 9.88 -29.96 0.09
N LEU A 542 9.13 -30.75 0.87
CA LEU A 542 9.64 -31.98 1.48
C LEU A 542 9.86 -33.06 0.41
N LEU A 543 11.12 -33.39 0.19
CA LEU A 543 11.57 -34.51 -0.61
C LEU A 543 11.51 -35.81 0.21
N ARG A 544 11.32 -36.92 -0.49
CA ARG A 544 11.20 -38.23 0.16
C ARG A 544 12.56 -38.75 0.60
N ILE A 545 12.63 -39.20 1.86
CA ILE A 545 13.73 -39.99 2.39
C ILE A 545 13.25 -41.46 2.43
N GLY A 546 13.74 -42.26 1.49
CA GLY A 546 13.20 -43.60 1.25
C GLY A 546 11.73 -43.54 0.82
N ASN A 547 10.84 -44.16 1.62
CA ASN A 547 9.39 -44.20 1.34
C ASN A 547 8.58 -43.10 2.06
N ASN A 548 9.21 -42.31 2.93
CA ASN A 548 8.54 -41.32 3.78
C ASN A 548 9.01 -39.89 3.46
N LEU A 549 8.26 -38.87 3.91
CA LEU A 549 8.61 -37.45 3.78
C LEU A 549 9.55 -36.96 4.89
N GLU A 550 9.80 -37.80 5.89
CA GLU A 550 10.77 -37.59 6.95
C GLU A 550 11.35 -38.96 7.34
N PHE A 551 12.58 -38.96 7.86
CA PHE A 551 13.11 -40.08 8.61
C PHE A 551 12.85 -39.82 10.09
N LEU A 552 12.24 -40.80 10.77
CA LEU A 552 11.92 -40.72 12.20
C LEU A 552 12.54 -41.92 12.92
N ALA A 553 13.30 -41.65 13.96
CA ALA A 553 13.78 -42.66 14.90
C ALA A 553 13.60 -42.17 16.34
N SER A 554 13.50 -43.10 17.28
CA SER A 554 13.23 -42.78 18.69
C SER A 554 13.96 -43.71 19.66
N VAL A 555 14.32 -43.18 20.82
CA VAL A 555 14.86 -43.93 21.96
C VAL A 555 14.04 -43.66 23.22
N THR A 556 14.02 -44.63 24.13
CA THR A 556 13.41 -44.54 25.45
C THR A 556 14.38 -45.08 26.51
N PRO A 557 14.36 -44.56 27.75
CA PRO A 557 13.56 -43.44 28.26
C PRO A 557 14.07 -42.05 27.82
N GLY A 558 13.28 -41.00 28.07
CA GLY A 558 13.60 -39.61 27.69
C GLY A 558 14.70 -38.98 28.56
N LEU A 559 15.20 -37.80 28.15
CA LEU A 559 16.36 -37.16 28.80
C LEU A 559 16.16 -36.90 30.31
N SER A 560 14.93 -36.58 30.74
CA SER A 560 14.62 -36.34 32.15
C SER A 560 14.77 -37.56 33.06
N SER A 561 14.76 -38.78 32.50
CA SER A 561 15.00 -40.01 33.26
C SER A 561 16.48 -40.21 33.64
N TYR A 562 17.36 -39.33 33.14
CA TYR A 562 18.79 -39.32 33.44
C TYR A 562 19.20 -38.05 34.21
N ALA A 563 18.26 -37.45 34.96
CA ALA A 563 18.46 -36.21 35.74
C ALA A 563 19.79 -36.19 36.54
N ASP A 564 20.14 -37.33 37.14
CA ASP A 564 21.33 -37.46 37.99
C ASP A 564 22.63 -37.78 37.22
N ASN A 565 22.57 -37.96 35.89
CA ASN A 565 23.73 -38.30 35.07
C ASN A 565 23.64 -37.67 33.65
N PRO A 566 24.04 -36.39 33.50
CA PRO A 566 24.00 -35.65 32.25
C PRO A 566 24.74 -36.30 31.07
N GLU A 567 25.91 -36.89 31.33
CA GLU A 567 26.70 -37.62 30.33
C GLU A 567 25.96 -38.84 29.78
N LYS A 568 25.27 -39.58 30.66
CA LYS A 568 24.45 -40.72 30.24
C LYS A 568 23.21 -40.25 29.47
N ALA A 569 22.64 -39.09 29.84
CA ALA A 569 21.54 -38.46 29.12
C ALA A 569 21.94 -38.14 27.67
N ALA A 570 23.09 -37.49 27.47
CA ALA A 570 23.61 -37.17 26.15
C ALA A 570 23.92 -38.46 25.36
N ARG A 571 24.63 -39.43 25.96
CA ARG A 571 24.97 -40.69 25.29
C ARG A 571 23.75 -41.49 24.83
N SER A 572 22.60 -41.32 25.47
CA SER A 572 21.36 -41.97 25.02
C SER A 572 20.93 -41.55 23.61
N LEU A 573 21.38 -40.39 23.12
CA LEU A 573 21.06 -39.84 21.80
C LEU A 573 21.98 -40.32 20.68
N ILE A 574 23.10 -40.99 21.01
CA ILE A 574 24.07 -41.49 20.03
C ILE A 574 23.41 -42.32 18.92
N PRO A 575 22.54 -43.31 19.21
CA PRO A 575 21.94 -44.13 18.16
C PRO A 575 21.06 -43.31 17.21
N LEU A 576 20.43 -42.24 17.70
CA LEU A 576 19.62 -41.34 16.89
C LEU A 576 20.48 -40.40 16.03
N LEU A 577 21.61 -39.94 16.57
CA LEU A 577 22.55 -39.10 15.84
C LEU A 577 23.19 -39.87 14.68
N GLU A 578 23.65 -41.10 14.93
CA GLU A 578 24.18 -41.98 13.88
C GLU A 578 23.12 -42.30 12.83
N ALA A 579 21.87 -42.52 13.25
CA ALA A 579 20.77 -42.76 12.33
C ALA A 579 20.50 -41.53 11.43
N ALA A 580 20.58 -40.32 11.99
CA ALA A 580 20.41 -39.10 11.21
C ALA A 580 21.57 -38.86 10.23
N GLU A 581 22.82 -39.10 10.66
CA GLU A 581 24.00 -38.96 9.81
C GLU A 581 24.05 -40.00 8.68
N ASN A 582 23.54 -41.20 8.90
CA ASN A 582 23.44 -42.20 7.84
C ASN A 582 22.37 -41.85 6.78
N VAL A 583 21.42 -40.99 7.12
CA VAL A 583 20.34 -40.54 6.23
C VAL A 583 20.76 -39.36 5.37
N VAL A 584 21.59 -38.47 5.89
CA VAL A 584 22.07 -37.29 5.17
C VAL A 584 23.26 -37.69 4.27
N PRO A 585 23.35 -37.20 3.03
CA PRO A 585 24.54 -37.40 2.19
C PRO A 585 25.77 -36.71 2.79
N GLN A 586 26.91 -37.40 2.84
CA GLN A 586 28.13 -36.94 3.54
C GLN A 586 28.63 -35.56 3.07
N ASN A 587 28.45 -35.22 1.79
CA ASN A 587 28.80 -33.92 1.22
C ASN A 587 27.91 -32.76 1.71
N LEU A 588 26.73 -33.06 2.25
CA LEU A 588 25.78 -32.08 2.78
C LEU A 588 25.86 -31.94 4.30
N HIS A 589 26.57 -32.83 5.00
CA HIS A 589 26.71 -32.77 6.47
C HIS A 589 27.14 -31.39 6.98
N PRO A 590 28.18 -30.72 6.43
CA PRO A 590 28.62 -29.42 6.93
C PRO A 590 27.60 -28.29 6.73
N LYS A 591 26.57 -28.52 5.91
CA LYS A 591 25.50 -27.55 5.60
C LYS A 591 24.16 -27.90 6.25
N THR A 592 24.02 -29.11 6.80
CA THR A 592 22.78 -29.60 7.40
C THR A 592 22.67 -29.18 8.86
N PRO A 593 21.75 -28.27 9.23
CA PRO A 593 21.56 -27.89 10.62
C PRO A 593 21.10 -29.07 11.49
N LEU A 594 21.73 -29.18 12.66
CA LEU A 594 21.40 -30.12 13.73
C LEU A 594 20.93 -29.37 14.98
N THR A 595 19.71 -29.63 15.43
CA THR A 595 19.12 -28.97 16.62
C THR A 595 18.44 -29.96 17.56
N LEU A 596 18.32 -29.62 18.84
CA LEU A 596 17.57 -30.36 19.86
C LEU A 596 16.70 -29.43 20.71
N GLY A 597 15.41 -29.77 20.80
CA GLY A 597 14.44 -29.13 21.66
C GLY A 597 13.95 -30.05 22.78
N ALA A 598 14.11 -29.63 24.04
CA ALA A 598 13.64 -30.38 25.21
C ALA A 598 12.32 -29.83 25.78
N THR A 599 11.41 -30.73 26.14
CA THR A 599 10.04 -30.39 26.57
C THR A 599 9.90 -30.28 28.09
N ALA A 600 8.66 -30.09 28.58
CA ALA A 600 8.33 -29.84 29.99
C ALA A 600 8.93 -30.84 31.00
N GLY A 601 9.20 -32.08 30.60
CA GLY A 601 9.84 -33.07 31.48
C GLY A 601 11.24 -32.66 31.95
N LEU A 602 12.02 -31.99 31.10
CA LEU A 602 13.36 -31.51 31.46
C LEU A 602 13.30 -30.22 32.30
N ARG A 603 12.25 -29.40 32.11
CA ARG A 603 11.99 -28.17 32.89
C ARG A 603 11.64 -28.45 34.36
N LEU A 604 11.04 -29.60 34.63
CA LEU A 604 10.57 -29.98 35.96
C LEU A 604 11.69 -30.62 36.82
N LEU A 605 12.92 -30.69 36.31
CA LEU A 605 14.07 -31.16 37.09
C LEU A 605 14.50 -30.10 38.09
N GLU A 606 14.79 -30.52 39.32
CA GLU A 606 15.22 -29.61 40.38
C GLU A 606 16.68 -29.15 40.19
N GLY A 607 16.98 -27.91 40.58
CA GLY A 607 18.33 -27.35 40.51
C GLY A 607 18.82 -27.07 39.09
N ASN A 608 20.11 -27.31 38.82
CA ASN A 608 20.75 -27.06 37.52
C ASN A 608 20.84 -28.33 36.64
N ALA A 609 20.18 -29.42 37.02
CA ALA A 609 20.25 -30.70 36.32
C ALA A 609 19.83 -30.60 34.84
N ALA A 610 18.80 -29.80 34.56
CA ALA A 610 18.33 -29.56 33.20
C ALA A 610 19.41 -28.90 32.32
N GLU A 611 20.07 -27.87 32.82
CA GLU A 611 21.12 -27.16 32.07
C GLU A 611 22.38 -28.02 31.90
N GLN A 612 22.75 -28.83 32.90
CA GLN A 612 23.85 -29.77 32.76
C GLN A 612 23.58 -30.82 31.69
N ILE A 613 22.34 -31.31 31.57
CA ILE A 613 21.93 -32.23 30.50
C ILE A 613 22.01 -31.57 29.13
N LEU A 614 21.49 -30.34 28.99
CA LEU A 614 21.58 -29.60 27.72
C LEU A 614 23.04 -29.35 27.33
N GLN A 615 23.89 -28.99 28.29
CA GLN A 615 25.31 -28.76 28.03
C GLN A 615 26.02 -30.05 27.59
N ALA A 616 25.78 -31.18 28.26
CA ALA A 616 26.35 -32.47 27.84
C ALA A 616 25.89 -32.87 26.42
N VAL A 617 24.66 -32.51 26.03
CA VAL A 617 24.15 -32.73 24.67
C VAL A 617 24.81 -31.79 23.66
N ARG A 618 25.04 -30.51 23.99
CA ARG A 618 25.82 -29.57 23.15
C ARG A 618 27.21 -30.12 22.89
N ASP A 619 27.88 -30.57 23.95
CA ASP A 619 29.22 -31.13 23.88
C ASP A 619 29.25 -32.41 23.02
N LEU A 620 28.26 -33.29 23.17
CA LEU A 620 28.11 -34.46 22.32
C LEU A 620 27.94 -34.08 20.84
N PHE A 621 27.03 -33.15 20.52
CA PHE A 621 26.77 -32.75 19.13
C PHE A 621 28.00 -32.10 18.49
N ARG A 622 28.71 -31.23 19.22
CA ARG A 622 29.95 -30.59 18.76
C ARG A 622 31.10 -31.56 18.53
N ASN A 623 31.28 -32.52 19.45
CA ASN A 623 32.44 -33.40 19.43
C ASN A 623 32.25 -34.63 18.54
N ARG A 624 31.00 -35.06 18.32
CA ARG A 624 30.70 -36.31 17.62
C ARG A 624 30.03 -36.12 16.27
N SER A 625 29.21 -35.07 16.10
CA SER A 625 28.49 -34.94 14.84
C SER A 625 29.33 -34.31 13.74
N SER A 626 29.13 -34.81 12.53
CA SER A 626 29.59 -34.20 11.30
C SER A 626 28.57 -33.21 10.71
N LEU A 627 27.35 -33.15 11.26
CA LEU A 627 26.31 -32.19 10.90
C LEU A 627 26.58 -30.81 11.50
N ASN A 628 25.98 -29.76 10.92
CA ASN A 628 26.23 -28.37 11.29
C ASN A 628 25.47 -27.95 12.57
N VAL A 629 26.20 -27.75 13.68
CA VAL A 629 25.67 -27.20 14.92
C VAL A 629 25.84 -25.68 14.90
N GLN A 630 24.80 -24.95 14.50
CA GLN A 630 24.93 -23.54 14.09
C GLN A 630 25.17 -22.52 15.23
N SER A 631 24.88 -22.85 16.50
CA SER A 631 25.09 -21.96 17.66
C SER A 631 25.01 -22.70 19.00
N ASP A 632 25.34 -22.03 20.12
CA ASP A 632 25.09 -22.55 21.48
C ASP A 632 23.60 -22.78 21.77
N ASP A 633 22.70 -22.11 21.04
CA ASP A 633 21.24 -22.22 21.16
C ASP A 633 20.64 -23.39 20.36
N ALA A 634 21.47 -24.12 19.59
CA ALA A 634 21.03 -25.30 18.84
C ALA A 634 20.44 -26.41 19.73
N VAL A 635 20.78 -26.41 21.02
CA VAL A 635 20.27 -27.32 22.05
C VAL A 635 19.66 -26.48 23.16
N ALA A 636 18.34 -26.56 23.33
CA ALA A 636 17.64 -25.74 24.32
C ALA A 636 16.41 -26.45 24.89
N ILE A 637 15.97 -26.01 26.08
CA ILE A 637 14.60 -26.30 26.51
C ILE A 637 13.68 -25.47 25.63
N VAL A 638 12.79 -26.14 24.92
CA VAL A 638 11.69 -25.49 24.23
C VAL A 638 10.76 -24.95 25.30
N GLU A 639 10.96 -23.69 25.67
CA GLU A 639 9.94 -22.88 26.32
C GLU A 639 8.69 -22.99 25.46
N GLY A 640 7.66 -23.63 26.02
CA GLY A 640 6.38 -23.73 25.32
C GLY A 640 6.00 -22.31 25.01
N THR A 641 6.01 -21.95 23.73
CA THR A 641 5.88 -20.59 23.21
C THR A 641 4.78 -19.89 23.99
N ARG A 642 5.14 -19.01 24.93
CA ARG A 642 4.14 -18.28 25.71
C ARG A 642 3.49 -17.31 24.74
N GLU A 643 2.23 -17.58 24.43
CA GLU A 643 1.37 -16.63 23.74
C GLU A 643 1.32 -15.36 24.58
N VAL A 644 1.75 -14.23 24.01
CA VAL A 644 1.73 -12.92 24.69
C VAL A 644 0.43 -12.20 24.41
N GLY A 645 -0.06 -11.45 25.38
CA GLY A 645 -1.14 -10.49 25.21
C GLY A 645 -0.59 -9.18 24.65
N VAL A 646 -1.41 -8.47 23.88
CA VAL A 646 -1.05 -7.17 23.31
C VAL A 646 -2.13 -6.15 23.66
N VAL A 647 -1.69 -4.97 24.08
CA VAL A 647 -2.54 -3.80 24.29
C VAL A 647 -2.02 -2.65 23.44
N ASP A 648 -2.85 -2.14 22.54
CA ASP A 648 -2.47 -1.04 21.65
C ASP A 648 -3.24 0.22 21.99
N LEU A 649 -2.54 1.28 22.42
CA LEU A 649 -3.14 2.57 22.74
C LEU A 649 -2.92 3.56 21.60
N GLY A 650 -3.86 3.53 20.65
CA GLY A 650 -3.96 4.52 19.58
C GLY A 650 -4.58 5.84 20.05
N GLY A 651 -4.79 6.78 19.12
CA GLY A 651 -5.38 8.08 19.47
C GLY A 651 -6.90 8.08 19.65
N GLY A 652 -7.61 7.24 18.88
CA GLY A 652 -9.08 7.14 18.91
C GLY A 652 -9.63 6.02 19.80
N SER A 653 -8.86 4.95 20.01
CA SER A 653 -9.28 3.75 20.72
C SER A 653 -8.10 3.00 21.34
N VAL A 654 -8.37 2.20 22.36
CA VAL A 654 -7.44 1.19 22.89
C VAL A 654 -7.91 -0.20 22.49
N GLN A 655 -7.00 -1.09 22.11
CA GLN A 655 -7.29 -2.48 21.77
C GLN A 655 -6.66 -3.41 22.81
N MET A 656 -7.33 -4.52 23.10
CA MET A 656 -6.80 -5.63 23.89
C MET A 656 -6.97 -6.91 23.09
N ALA A 657 -5.88 -7.67 22.94
CA ALA A 657 -5.90 -8.96 22.27
C ALA A 657 -5.03 -9.99 23.01
N TYR A 658 -5.57 -11.17 23.30
CA TYR A 658 -4.78 -12.27 23.86
C TYR A 658 -5.43 -13.63 23.63
N ALA A 659 -4.63 -14.69 23.64
CA ALA A 659 -5.11 -16.05 23.43
C ALA A 659 -5.91 -16.57 24.64
N VAL A 660 -7.06 -17.17 24.37
CA VAL A 660 -7.94 -17.78 25.37
C VAL A 660 -8.12 -19.27 25.12
N SER A 661 -8.53 -20.00 26.17
CA SER A 661 -8.83 -21.42 26.02
C SER A 661 -10.05 -21.65 25.11
N ARG A 662 -10.10 -22.78 24.39
CA ARG A 662 -11.29 -23.21 23.65
C ARG A 662 -12.57 -23.22 24.49
N LYS A 663 -12.46 -23.51 25.79
CA LYS A 663 -13.59 -23.48 26.73
C LYS A 663 -14.08 -22.05 26.95
N THR A 664 -13.15 -21.11 27.13
CA THR A 664 -13.45 -19.68 27.25
C THR A 664 -14.10 -19.15 25.97
N ALA A 665 -13.53 -19.49 24.81
CA ALA A 665 -14.04 -19.09 23.50
C ALA A 665 -15.47 -19.59 23.22
N LYS A 666 -15.76 -20.86 23.56
CA LYS A 666 -17.12 -21.43 23.44
C LYS A 666 -18.15 -20.77 24.35
N ASN A 667 -17.69 -20.25 25.50
CA ASN A 667 -18.55 -19.60 26.48
C ASN A 667 -18.58 -18.07 26.32
N ALA A 668 -17.98 -17.54 25.26
CA ALA A 668 -17.96 -16.11 24.99
C ALA A 668 -19.38 -15.59 24.76
N PRO A 669 -19.73 -14.40 25.29
CA PRO A 669 -21.03 -13.78 25.04
C PRO A 669 -21.28 -13.54 23.55
N LEU A 670 -22.52 -13.79 23.12
CA LEU A 670 -22.97 -13.43 21.78
C LEU A 670 -23.39 -11.97 21.77
N LEU A 671 -22.91 -11.21 20.78
CA LEU A 671 -23.25 -9.80 20.60
C LEU A 671 -24.34 -9.62 19.53
N PRO A 672 -25.12 -8.51 19.59
CA PRO A 672 -26.09 -8.16 18.56
C PRO A 672 -25.45 -8.05 17.17
N GLN A 673 -26.26 -8.25 16.14
CA GLN A 673 -25.84 -8.17 14.73
C GLN A 673 -25.24 -6.78 14.43
N GLY A 674 -24.00 -6.74 13.92
CA GLY A 674 -23.27 -5.50 13.59
C GLY A 674 -22.24 -5.03 14.61
N GLN A 675 -22.01 -5.75 15.71
CA GLN A 675 -20.88 -5.53 16.63
C GLN A 675 -19.80 -6.59 16.44
N ASP A 676 -18.53 -6.20 16.62
CA ASP A 676 -17.40 -7.12 16.50
C ASP A 676 -17.46 -8.23 17.55
N PRO A 677 -17.32 -9.51 17.17
CA PRO A 677 -17.34 -10.61 18.11
C PRO A 677 -16.11 -10.55 19.04
N TYR A 678 -16.31 -10.93 20.31
CA TYR A 678 -15.21 -10.97 21.29
C TYR A 678 -14.14 -12.02 20.97
N ILE A 679 -14.43 -13.00 20.11
CA ILE A 679 -13.51 -14.10 19.77
C ILE A 679 -13.20 -14.08 18.28
N LYS A 680 -11.92 -13.87 17.94
CA LYS A 680 -11.38 -14.10 16.59
C LYS A 680 -10.66 -15.45 16.56
N LYS A 681 -11.01 -16.29 15.59
CA LYS A 681 -10.29 -17.55 15.34
C LYS A 681 -9.20 -17.29 14.32
N LEU A 682 -7.98 -17.70 14.63
CA LEU A 682 -6.82 -17.47 13.78
C LEU A 682 -6.03 -18.76 13.61
N TYR A 683 -5.52 -19.00 12.41
CA TYR A 683 -4.63 -20.12 12.12
C TYR A 683 -3.25 -19.59 11.77
N ALA A 684 -2.24 -19.96 12.57
CA ALA A 684 -0.86 -19.54 12.36
C ALA A 684 0.08 -20.70 12.63
N LYS A 685 1.09 -20.87 11.76
CA LYS A 685 2.14 -21.91 11.89
C LYS A 685 1.60 -23.32 12.21
N GLY A 686 0.48 -23.72 11.63
CA GLY A 686 -0.07 -25.07 11.84
C GLY A 686 -1.05 -25.21 13.02
N LYS A 687 -1.25 -24.15 13.82
CA LYS A 687 -2.07 -24.17 15.04
C LYS A 687 -3.24 -23.20 14.94
N ASN A 688 -4.39 -23.64 15.46
CA ASN A 688 -5.57 -22.79 15.64
C ASN A 688 -5.52 -22.10 17.01
N TYR A 689 -5.76 -20.79 17.01
CA TYR A 689 -5.84 -19.92 18.17
C TYR A 689 -7.26 -19.36 18.27
N ASP A 690 -7.81 -19.33 19.48
CA ASP A 690 -8.98 -18.53 19.82
C ASP A 690 -8.46 -17.28 20.54
N LEU A 691 -8.55 -16.12 19.89
CA LEU A 691 -8.10 -14.84 20.43
C LEU A 691 -9.30 -14.08 20.99
N TYR A 692 -9.23 -13.68 22.27
CA TYR A 692 -10.05 -12.59 22.74
C TYR A 692 -9.57 -11.30 22.06
N VAL A 693 -10.51 -10.53 21.51
CA VAL A 693 -10.24 -9.23 20.89
C VAL A 693 -11.33 -8.25 21.28
N HIS A 694 -10.93 -7.02 21.64
CA HIS A 694 -11.87 -5.92 21.78
C HIS A 694 -11.20 -4.58 21.50
N SER A 695 -11.96 -3.65 20.91
CA SER A 695 -11.55 -2.27 20.67
C SER A 695 -12.48 -1.32 21.41
N TYR A 696 -11.92 -0.55 22.34
CA TYR A 696 -12.63 0.42 23.16
C TYR A 696 -12.58 1.79 22.47
N LEU A 697 -13.57 2.06 21.62
CA LEU A 697 -13.72 3.35 20.94
C LEU A 697 -13.88 4.49 21.95
N ARG A 698 -13.25 5.64 21.67
CA ARG A 698 -13.18 6.84 22.52
C ARG A 698 -12.29 6.72 23.76
N TYR A 699 -11.58 5.60 23.88
CA TYR A 699 -10.58 5.35 24.90
C TYR A 699 -9.17 5.23 24.28
N GLY A 700 -8.89 5.97 23.21
CA GLY A 700 -7.52 6.26 22.79
C GLY A 700 -7.01 7.51 23.48
N THR A 701 -5.71 7.81 23.42
CA THR A 701 -5.10 8.93 24.15
C THR A 701 -5.84 10.26 23.94
N GLU A 702 -5.96 10.72 22.69
CA GLU A 702 -6.64 11.98 22.35
C GLU A 702 -8.14 11.95 22.63
N ALA A 703 -8.79 10.82 22.33
CA ALA A 703 -10.22 10.66 22.54
C ALA A 703 -10.61 10.62 24.02
N PHE A 704 -9.75 10.06 24.86
CA PHE A 704 -9.99 9.92 26.30
C PHE A 704 -9.82 11.24 27.03
N ARG A 705 -8.88 12.10 26.60
CA ARG A 705 -8.81 13.49 27.08
C ARG A 705 -10.17 14.19 26.93
N ALA A 706 -10.84 14.01 25.79
CA ALA A 706 -12.18 14.55 25.58
C ALA A 706 -13.23 13.93 26.51
N GLN A 707 -13.13 12.63 26.88
CA GLN A 707 -14.03 12.02 27.87
C GLN A 707 -13.85 12.65 29.26
N VAL A 708 -12.60 12.82 29.70
CA VAL A 708 -12.26 13.45 30.99
C VAL A 708 -12.72 14.90 31.04
N LEU A 709 -12.43 15.69 29.99
CA LEU A 709 -12.82 17.10 29.92
C LEU A 709 -14.35 17.29 29.85
N LYS A 710 -15.06 16.34 29.24
CA LYS A 710 -16.52 16.36 29.18
C LYS A 710 -17.17 16.23 30.57
N LEU A 711 -16.59 15.44 31.46
CA LEU A 711 -17.12 15.27 32.84
C LEU A 711 -17.05 16.57 33.65
N THR A 712 -16.03 17.40 33.41
CA THR A 712 -15.91 18.71 34.04
C THR A 712 -16.79 19.79 33.40
N ASN A 713 -17.32 19.55 32.19
CA ASN A 713 -18.30 20.38 31.49
C ASN A 713 -18.01 21.90 31.55
N GLY A 714 -16.80 22.30 31.19
CA GLY A 714 -16.36 23.70 31.19
C GLY A 714 -15.88 24.23 32.55
N SER A 715 -15.95 23.43 33.61
CA SER A 715 -15.34 23.71 34.92
C SER A 715 -13.85 23.36 34.92
N ALA A 716 -13.15 23.86 35.94
CA ALA A 716 -11.74 23.57 36.16
C ALA A 716 -11.48 22.06 36.31
N ASN A 717 -10.39 21.56 35.73
CA ASN A 717 -10.08 20.15 35.71
C ASN A 717 -8.78 19.84 36.49
N PRO A 718 -8.83 19.01 37.56
CA PRO A 718 -7.68 18.73 38.42
C PRO A 718 -6.58 17.87 37.75
N CYS A 719 -6.81 17.39 36.53
CA CYS A 719 -5.80 16.72 35.73
C CYS A 719 -4.90 17.70 34.93
N ILE A 720 -5.23 18.99 34.92
CA ILE A 720 -4.50 20.01 34.14
C ILE A 720 -3.47 20.70 35.02
N LEU A 721 -2.29 20.94 34.45
CA LEU A 721 -1.17 21.55 35.17
C LEU A 721 -1.45 23.01 35.56
N ALA A 722 -0.93 23.43 36.72
CA ALA A 722 -1.06 24.80 37.20
C ALA A 722 -0.37 25.78 36.23
N GLY A 723 -1.06 26.88 35.90
CA GLY A 723 -0.54 27.91 34.99
C GLY A 723 -0.91 27.73 33.51
N TYR A 724 -1.61 26.65 33.15
CA TYR A 724 -2.18 26.50 31.81
C TYR A 724 -3.62 27.00 31.76
N ASP A 725 -3.96 27.80 30.74
CA ASP A 725 -5.33 28.18 30.41
C ASP A 725 -5.48 28.18 28.89
N GLY A 726 -6.40 27.36 28.37
CA GLY A 726 -6.57 27.22 26.95
C GLY A 726 -7.75 26.34 26.58
N ARG A 727 -7.68 25.81 25.36
CA ARG A 727 -8.72 24.96 24.79
C ARG A 727 -8.13 23.70 24.20
N TYR A 728 -8.95 22.65 24.16
CA TYR A 728 -8.66 21.40 23.49
C TYR A 728 -9.76 21.09 22.50
N THR A 729 -9.39 20.80 21.25
CA THR A 729 -10.35 20.45 20.21
C THR A 729 -10.19 18.98 19.85
N TYR A 730 -11.27 18.21 19.97
CA TYR A 730 -11.30 16.82 19.52
C TYR A 730 -12.57 16.57 18.70
N SER A 731 -12.40 16.04 17.49
CA SER A 731 -13.51 15.75 16.56
C SER A 731 -14.43 16.97 16.31
N GLY A 732 -13.85 18.16 16.21
CA GLY A 732 -14.58 19.42 15.98
C GLY A 732 -15.30 20.00 17.20
N VAL A 733 -15.16 19.39 18.38
CA VAL A 733 -15.73 19.89 19.64
C VAL A 733 -14.62 20.53 20.48
N GLU A 734 -14.83 21.78 20.90
CA GLU A 734 -13.93 22.50 21.81
C GLU A 734 -14.29 22.23 23.29
N TYR A 735 -13.24 22.04 24.09
CA TYR A 735 -13.30 21.85 25.54
C TYR A 735 -12.43 22.91 26.22
N ALA A 736 -12.94 23.53 27.29
CA ALA A 736 -12.13 24.41 28.13
C ALA A 736 -11.12 23.60 28.94
N VAL A 737 -9.87 24.07 29.02
CA VAL A 737 -8.76 23.35 29.66
C VAL A 737 -8.01 24.30 30.57
N TYR A 738 -8.32 24.23 31.86
CA TYR A 738 -7.67 25.02 32.90
C TYR A 738 -7.74 24.31 34.25
N PRO A 739 -6.75 24.51 35.15
CA PRO A 739 -6.67 23.86 36.45
C PRO A 739 -7.57 24.54 37.49
N PRO A 740 -7.95 23.85 38.57
CA PRO A 740 -8.59 24.49 39.72
C PRO A 740 -7.60 25.41 40.44
N LYS A 741 -8.10 26.33 41.27
CA LYS A 741 -7.24 27.25 42.06
C LYS A 741 -6.25 26.53 42.98
N SER A 742 -6.60 25.32 43.43
CA SER A 742 -5.74 24.45 44.24
C SER A 742 -4.60 23.81 43.44
N GLY A 743 -4.60 23.96 42.10
CA GLY A 743 -3.68 23.26 41.20
C GLY A 743 -4.09 21.80 40.91
N PRO A 744 -3.30 21.11 40.08
CA PRO A 744 -3.51 19.69 39.78
C PRO A 744 -3.46 18.81 41.04
N SER A 745 -4.21 17.72 41.03
CA SER A 745 -4.20 16.71 42.09
C SER A 745 -4.33 15.33 41.48
N TYR A 746 -3.38 14.44 41.79
CA TYR A 746 -3.42 13.05 41.31
C TYR A 746 -4.68 12.33 41.76
N ASP A 747 -5.04 12.44 43.04
CA ASP A 747 -6.18 11.70 43.60
C ASP A 747 -7.50 12.18 42.94
N ALA A 748 -7.70 13.50 42.83
CA ALA A 748 -8.89 14.06 42.19
C ALA A 748 -8.90 13.81 40.67
N CYS A 749 -7.74 13.84 40.01
CA CYS A 749 -7.64 13.48 38.61
C CYS A 749 -8.01 12.00 38.39
N ARG A 750 -7.49 11.11 39.24
CA ARG A 750 -7.76 9.68 39.17
C ARG A 750 -9.25 9.40 39.33
N GLU A 751 -9.95 10.05 40.26
CA GLU A 751 -11.40 9.89 40.40
C GLU A 751 -12.15 10.18 39.09
N ILE A 752 -11.84 11.30 38.43
CA ILE A 752 -12.47 11.67 37.14
C ILE A 752 -12.11 10.66 36.04
N VAL A 753 -10.85 10.19 36.01
CA VAL A 753 -10.40 9.17 35.04
C VAL A 753 -11.15 7.86 35.25
N LEU A 754 -11.35 7.41 36.49
CA LEU A 754 -12.10 6.19 36.83
C LEU A 754 -13.59 6.32 36.45
N GLU A 755 -14.17 7.51 36.66
CA GLU A 755 -15.53 7.82 36.20
C GLU A 755 -15.63 7.80 34.66
N ALA A 756 -14.66 8.42 33.97
CA ALA A 756 -14.59 8.44 32.51
C ALA A 756 -14.42 7.03 31.91
N LEU A 757 -13.68 6.15 32.60
CA LEU A 757 -13.58 4.73 32.28
C LEU A 757 -14.88 3.96 32.48
N LYS A 758 -15.83 4.50 33.27
CA LYS A 758 -17.10 3.85 33.61
C LYS A 758 -16.89 2.48 34.24
N LEU A 759 -16.01 2.40 35.24
CA LEU A 759 -15.72 1.14 35.96
C LEU A 759 -16.95 0.57 36.67
N ASN A 760 -17.89 1.44 37.08
CA ASN A 760 -19.13 1.04 37.73
C ASN A 760 -20.28 0.73 36.74
N ALA A 761 -20.00 0.66 35.44
CA ALA A 761 -21.02 0.29 34.46
C ALA A 761 -21.55 -1.13 34.74
N PRO A 762 -22.87 -1.38 34.61
CA PRO A 762 -23.43 -2.71 34.84
C PRO A 762 -22.76 -3.78 33.98
N CYS A 763 -22.31 -4.86 34.60
CA CYS A 763 -21.72 -6.00 33.91
C CYS A 763 -22.78 -7.07 33.66
N SER A 764 -23.08 -7.35 32.39
CA SER A 764 -24.01 -8.41 31.96
C SER A 764 -23.32 -9.79 31.85
N HIS A 765 -22.06 -9.88 32.27
CA HIS A 765 -21.20 -11.03 32.12
C HIS A 765 -20.57 -11.43 33.46
N ARG A 766 -19.84 -12.57 33.49
CA ARG A 766 -19.24 -13.07 34.73
C ARG A 766 -18.25 -12.06 35.34
N ASN A 767 -17.38 -11.51 34.51
CA ASN A 767 -16.47 -10.42 34.83
C ASN A 767 -16.45 -9.45 33.65
N CYS A 768 -16.26 -8.17 33.95
CA CYS A 768 -16.07 -7.13 32.95
C CYS A 768 -14.80 -6.35 33.26
N SER A 769 -14.27 -5.71 32.22
CA SER A 769 -13.23 -4.70 32.32
C SER A 769 -13.87 -3.37 32.76
N PHE A 770 -14.12 -2.48 31.81
CA PHE A 770 -14.78 -1.20 32.04
C PHE A 770 -15.88 -0.96 31.01
N GLY A 771 -16.84 -0.07 31.30
CA GLY A 771 -17.96 0.20 30.40
C GLY A 771 -18.92 -0.98 30.17
N GLY A 772 -18.91 -2.00 31.03
CA GLY A 772 -19.73 -3.21 30.90
C GLY A 772 -19.22 -4.23 29.87
N VAL A 773 -17.98 -4.07 29.39
CA VAL A 773 -17.36 -4.93 28.37
C VAL A 773 -16.78 -6.18 29.01
N TRP A 774 -17.08 -7.36 28.45
CA TRP A 774 -16.53 -8.63 28.91
C TRP A 774 -15.00 -8.64 28.89
N ASP A 775 -14.37 -9.11 29.97
CA ASP A 775 -12.91 -9.10 30.13
C ASP A 775 -12.17 -10.24 29.41
N GLY A 776 -12.88 -11.07 28.65
CA GLY A 776 -12.31 -12.24 27.97
C GLY A 776 -11.99 -13.42 28.88
N GLY A 777 -12.38 -13.37 30.16
CA GLY A 777 -12.16 -14.43 31.15
C GLY A 777 -10.73 -14.56 31.69
N LYS A 778 -9.83 -13.65 31.28
CA LYS A 778 -8.39 -13.63 31.64
C LYS A 778 -7.68 -14.98 31.38
N GLY A 779 -6.48 -15.15 31.93
CA GLY A 779 -5.73 -16.42 31.90
C GLY A 779 -4.27 -16.29 31.49
N SER A 780 -3.64 -17.41 31.14
CA SER A 780 -2.20 -17.45 30.80
C SER A 780 -1.82 -16.53 29.64
N GLY A 781 -2.72 -16.29 28.67
CA GLY A 781 -2.48 -15.38 27.54
C GLY A 781 -2.33 -13.91 27.94
N GLN A 782 -2.72 -13.52 29.16
CA GLN A 782 -2.60 -12.16 29.68
C GLN A 782 -1.43 -12.01 30.68
N THR A 783 -0.65 -13.08 30.91
CA THR A 783 0.46 -13.06 31.89
C THR A 783 1.66 -12.24 31.42
N HIS A 784 1.89 -12.20 30.11
CA HIS A 784 2.97 -11.44 29.48
C HIS A 784 2.32 -10.48 28.49
N ILE A 785 2.45 -9.18 28.72
CA ILE A 785 1.78 -8.16 27.92
C ILE A 785 2.81 -7.29 27.22
N TYR A 786 2.59 -7.05 25.93
CA TYR A 786 3.21 -5.98 25.17
C TYR A 786 2.21 -4.82 25.03
N ALA A 787 2.62 -3.64 25.48
CA ALA A 787 1.85 -2.42 25.39
C ALA A 787 2.51 -1.48 24.37
N THR A 788 1.80 -1.16 23.29
CA THR A 788 2.35 -0.51 22.09
C THR A 788 1.83 0.92 21.92
N SER A 789 2.37 1.63 20.92
CA SER A 789 1.94 2.98 20.54
C SER A 789 2.06 3.99 21.67
N SER A 790 0.98 4.66 22.09
CA SER A 790 1.04 5.74 23.09
C SER A 790 1.53 5.26 24.46
N PHE A 791 1.39 3.96 24.78
CA PHE A 791 2.01 3.39 25.98
C PHE A 791 3.54 3.53 25.90
N TYR A 792 4.15 3.27 24.75
CA TYR A 792 5.59 3.47 24.58
C TYR A 792 5.94 4.97 24.43
N TYR A 793 5.26 5.71 23.54
CA TYR A 793 5.64 7.09 23.21
C TYR A 793 5.62 8.03 24.42
N LEU A 794 4.54 8.00 25.23
CA LEU A 794 4.45 8.85 26.41
C LEU A 794 5.57 8.53 27.41
N ASN A 795 5.79 7.23 27.67
CA ASN A 795 6.78 6.78 28.65
C ASN A 795 8.23 7.02 28.20
N ARG A 796 8.50 7.03 26.89
CA ARG A 796 9.74 7.53 26.32
C ARG A 796 9.90 9.03 26.55
N ASP A 797 8.87 9.82 26.22
CA ASP A 797 8.95 11.28 26.24
C ASP A 797 9.06 11.86 27.66
N VAL A 798 8.58 11.12 28.67
CA VAL A 798 8.69 11.46 30.11
C VAL A 798 9.88 10.79 30.82
N GLY A 799 10.71 10.03 30.08
CA GLY A 799 11.97 9.48 30.57
C GLY A 799 11.89 8.19 31.37
N ILE A 800 10.79 7.43 31.29
CA ILE A 800 10.71 6.05 31.81
C ILE A 800 11.45 5.08 30.88
N VAL A 801 11.37 5.32 29.57
CA VAL A 801 12.04 4.52 28.54
C VAL A 801 13.21 5.31 27.97
N ASP A 802 14.37 4.66 27.81
CA ASP A 802 15.50 5.25 27.08
C ASP A 802 15.06 5.53 25.63
N PRO A 803 15.17 6.78 25.13
CA PRO A 803 14.81 7.14 23.75
C PRO A 803 15.48 6.30 22.66
N LYS A 804 16.61 5.64 22.95
CA LYS A 804 17.33 4.77 22.03
C LYS A 804 16.90 3.30 22.11
N SER A 805 16.16 2.91 23.14
CA SER A 805 15.75 1.53 23.36
C SER A 805 14.45 1.24 22.63
N PRO A 806 14.35 0.20 21.77
CA PRO A 806 13.13 -0.11 21.01
C PRO A 806 11.95 -0.56 21.89
N ASN A 807 12.23 -1.01 23.11
CA ASN A 807 11.26 -1.45 24.10
C ASN A 807 11.83 -1.31 25.52
N ALA A 808 10.98 -1.44 26.54
CA ALA A 808 11.39 -1.46 27.94
C ALA A 808 10.41 -2.28 28.81
N ILE A 809 10.95 -2.99 29.79
CA ILE A 809 10.15 -3.73 30.77
C ILE A 809 9.89 -2.82 31.97
N VAL A 810 8.61 -2.60 32.30
CA VAL A 810 8.16 -1.75 33.40
C VAL A 810 7.04 -2.44 34.18
N ARG A 811 6.62 -1.84 35.30
CA ARG A 811 5.45 -2.25 36.08
C ARG A 811 4.44 -1.10 36.16
N PRO A 812 3.14 -1.36 36.30
CA PRO A 812 2.16 -0.29 36.43
C PRO A 812 2.45 0.65 37.62
N VAL A 813 3.01 0.13 38.73
CA VAL A 813 3.44 0.96 39.87
C VAL A 813 4.52 1.99 39.51
N ASP A 814 5.33 1.75 38.48
CA ASP A 814 6.34 2.71 38.02
C ASP A 814 5.65 3.95 37.39
N LEU A 815 4.49 3.76 36.74
CA LEU A 815 3.64 4.85 36.23
C LEU A 815 2.96 5.63 37.37
N GLU A 816 2.49 4.93 38.40
CA GLU A 816 1.88 5.56 39.59
C GLU A 816 2.88 6.48 40.32
N ASN A 817 4.14 6.07 40.41
CA ASN A 817 5.17 6.91 41.02
C ASN A 817 5.50 8.13 40.15
N LEU A 818 5.46 7.97 38.83
CA LEU A 818 5.70 9.08 37.90
C LEU A 818 4.57 10.10 37.93
N VAL A 819 3.31 9.65 37.92
CA VAL A 819 2.16 10.55 37.87
C VAL A 819 2.06 11.45 39.10
N LYS A 820 2.39 10.93 40.29
CA LYS A 820 2.46 11.75 41.51
C LYS A 820 3.46 12.90 41.38
N LYS A 821 4.56 12.69 40.65
CA LYS A 821 5.54 13.75 40.34
C LYS A 821 5.04 14.67 39.23
N ALA A 822 4.43 14.13 38.19
CA ALA A 822 3.92 14.90 37.05
C ALA A 822 2.78 15.83 37.45
N CYS A 823 1.81 15.35 38.22
CA CYS A 823 0.70 16.12 38.76
C CYS A 823 1.11 17.12 39.86
N GLY A 824 2.36 17.06 40.35
CA GLY A 824 2.89 18.04 41.30
C GLY A 824 3.60 19.24 40.65
N LYS A 825 3.67 19.29 39.31
CA LYS A 825 4.39 20.33 38.57
C LYS A 825 3.49 21.46 38.09
N THR A 826 4.06 22.65 37.94
CA THR A 826 3.45 23.70 37.12
C THR A 826 3.66 23.39 35.63
N PHE A 827 2.90 24.06 34.76
CA PHE A 827 3.04 23.92 33.32
C PHE A 827 4.47 24.24 32.85
N GLU A 828 5.06 25.32 33.34
CA GLU A 828 6.45 25.72 33.00
C GLU A 828 7.50 24.73 33.53
N ASP A 829 7.33 24.23 34.76
CA ASP A 829 8.23 23.21 35.31
C ASP A 829 8.15 21.90 34.50
N ALA A 830 6.96 21.54 34.03
CA ALA A 830 6.75 20.34 33.23
C ALA A 830 7.37 20.46 31.83
N ILE A 831 7.30 21.64 31.19
CA ILE A 831 8.01 21.89 29.91
C ILE A 831 9.51 21.65 30.08
N SER A 832 10.08 22.17 31.16
CA SER A 832 11.51 22.01 31.44
C SER A 832 11.89 20.58 31.83
N SER A 833 10.99 19.87 32.53
CA SER A 833 11.23 18.51 33.01
C SER A 833 11.06 17.44 31.92
N TYR A 834 10.26 17.71 30.90
CA TYR A 834 9.91 16.75 29.84
C TYR A 834 10.17 17.35 28.45
N PRO A 835 11.45 17.59 28.08
CA PRO A 835 11.81 18.34 26.87
C PRO A 835 11.46 17.61 25.56
N LEU A 836 11.14 16.31 25.61
CA LEU A 836 10.70 15.53 24.46
C LEU A 836 9.19 15.67 24.17
N LEU A 837 8.42 16.21 25.11
CA LEU A 837 7.00 16.50 24.90
C LEU A 837 6.82 17.89 24.27
N SER A 838 5.95 17.99 23.27
CA SER A 838 5.53 19.30 22.74
C SER A 838 4.76 20.07 23.81
N LYS A 839 4.73 21.40 23.69
CA LYS A 839 4.06 22.29 24.65
C LYS A 839 2.58 21.92 24.86
N GLU A 840 1.91 21.50 23.79
CA GLU A 840 0.50 21.08 23.80
C GLU A 840 0.31 19.73 24.51
N ARG A 841 1.27 18.81 24.40
CA ARG A 841 1.22 17.50 25.06
C ARG A 841 1.61 17.57 26.53
N VAL A 842 2.54 18.46 26.89
CA VAL A 842 2.93 18.72 28.28
C VAL A 842 1.72 19.10 29.13
N THR A 843 0.77 19.86 28.58
CA THR A 843 -0.48 20.24 29.26
C THR A 843 -1.22 19.06 29.88
N PHE A 844 -1.23 17.91 29.19
CA PHE A 844 -2.00 16.74 29.57
C PHE A 844 -1.16 15.65 30.26
N VAL A 845 0.11 15.91 30.55
CA VAL A 845 1.02 14.87 31.08
C VAL A 845 0.52 14.24 32.40
N CYS A 846 -0.07 15.03 33.30
CA CYS A 846 -0.70 14.51 34.52
C CYS A 846 -1.91 13.62 34.18
N MET A 847 -2.78 14.08 33.29
CA MET A 847 -3.96 13.33 32.82
C MET A 847 -3.58 12.01 32.15
N ASP A 848 -2.64 12.05 31.19
CA ASP A 848 -2.31 10.92 30.34
C ASP A 848 -1.62 9.79 31.12
N ILE A 849 -0.72 10.11 32.06
CA ILE A 849 -0.09 9.08 32.90
C ILE A 849 -1.09 8.53 33.91
N THR A 850 -1.96 9.37 34.49
CA THR A 850 -3.07 8.91 35.35
C THR A 850 -3.95 7.93 34.59
N TYR A 851 -4.28 8.25 33.34
CA TYR A 851 -5.08 7.42 32.47
C TYR A 851 -4.40 6.09 32.14
N GLN A 852 -3.15 6.08 31.71
CA GLN A 852 -2.45 4.83 31.40
C GLN A 852 -2.36 3.91 32.61
N TYR A 853 -2.07 4.46 33.80
CA TYR A 853 -2.07 3.69 35.04
C TYR A 853 -3.45 3.10 35.36
N ALA A 854 -4.49 3.94 35.39
CA ALA A 854 -5.85 3.51 35.70
C ALA A 854 -6.41 2.51 34.68
N LEU A 855 -6.09 2.70 33.40
CA LEU A 855 -6.51 1.80 32.33
C LEU A 855 -5.89 0.40 32.50
N LEU A 856 -4.59 0.32 32.81
CA LEU A 856 -3.90 -0.96 33.00
C LEU A 856 -4.36 -1.66 34.28
N VAL A 857 -4.41 -0.96 35.41
CA VAL A 857 -4.71 -1.55 36.73
C VAL A 857 -6.19 -1.68 36.96
N ASP A 858 -6.95 -0.58 36.89
CA ASP A 858 -8.38 -0.61 37.22
C ASP A 858 -9.24 -1.11 36.05
N GLY A 859 -8.89 -0.72 34.82
CA GLY A 859 -9.63 -1.12 33.62
C GLY A 859 -9.39 -2.56 33.20
N PHE A 860 -8.13 -2.90 32.93
CA PHE A 860 -7.74 -4.24 32.47
C PHE A 860 -7.41 -5.22 33.60
N GLY A 861 -7.25 -4.74 34.82
CA GLY A 861 -7.06 -5.60 35.99
C GLY A 861 -5.68 -6.24 36.06
N LEU A 862 -4.63 -5.56 35.60
CA LEU A 862 -3.23 -6.00 35.77
C LEU A 862 -2.81 -5.80 37.23
N ASP A 863 -1.99 -6.72 37.74
CA ASP A 863 -1.35 -6.53 39.05
C ASP A 863 -0.36 -5.36 38.97
N PRO A 864 -0.38 -4.39 39.91
CA PRO A 864 0.55 -3.26 39.90
C PRO A 864 2.04 -3.64 39.88
N ASN A 865 2.39 -4.84 40.32
CA ASN A 865 3.75 -5.39 40.31
C ASN A 865 4.03 -6.32 39.12
N GLN A 866 3.03 -6.65 38.31
CA GLN A 866 3.21 -7.44 37.10
C GLN A 866 4.11 -6.68 36.13
N LYS A 867 5.16 -7.35 35.65
CA LYS A 867 6.00 -6.82 34.58
C LYS A 867 5.27 -6.90 33.24
N PHE A 868 5.35 -5.85 32.46
CA PHE A 868 4.92 -5.81 31.07
C PHE A 868 5.93 -5.02 30.24
N THR A 869 5.87 -5.20 28.92
CA THR A 869 6.81 -4.57 28.00
C THR A 869 6.13 -3.42 27.27
N LEU A 870 6.70 -2.22 27.37
CA LEU A 870 6.41 -1.09 26.49
C LEU A 870 7.21 -1.28 25.20
N ALA A 871 6.59 -1.23 24.02
CA ALA A 871 7.31 -1.45 22.77
C ALA A 871 6.87 -0.52 21.64
N ASP A 872 7.87 0.01 20.93
CA ASP A 872 7.76 0.58 19.57
C ASP A 872 8.19 -0.45 18.53
N LYS A 873 9.23 -1.21 18.88
CA LYS A 873 9.77 -2.31 18.07
C LYS A 873 10.13 -3.50 18.93
N ILE A 874 10.02 -4.68 18.36
CA ILE A 874 10.49 -5.94 18.91
C ILE A 874 11.73 -6.39 18.16
N GLU A 875 12.66 -6.96 18.90
CA GLU A 875 13.84 -7.60 18.32
C GLU A 875 13.43 -8.93 17.68
N TYR A 876 13.87 -9.12 16.44
CA TYR A 876 13.74 -10.37 15.71
C TYR A 876 15.08 -10.63 15.01
N GLU A 877 15.84 -11.59 15.53
CA GLU A 877 17.24 -11.82 15.12
C GLU A 877 18.10 -10.55 15.26
N ASP A 878 18.75 -10.10 14.19
CA ASP A 878 19.54 -8.87 14.14
C ASP A 878 18.72 -7.62 13.72
N ALA A 879 17.40 -7.79 13.54
CA ALA A 879 16.51 -6.75 13.07
C ALA A 879 15.54 -6.25 14.14
N LEU A 880 15.07 -5.01 13.96
CA LEU A 880 13.98 -4.43 14.73
C LEU A 880 12.71 -4.41 13.89
N VAL A 881 11.69 -5.12 14.35
CA VAL A 881 10.38 -5.21 13.71
C VAL A 881 9.42 -4.31 14.45
N GLU A 882 8.67 -3.48 13.72
CA GLU A 882 7.65 -2.62 14.30
C GLU A 882 6.58 -3.43 15.03
N THR A 883 6.19 -3.01 16.24
CA THR A 883 5.10 -3.63 16.98
C THR A 883 3.74 -3.14 16.49
N ALA A 884 3.48 -3.40 15.21
CA ALA A 884 2.25 -3.07 14.51
C ALA A 884 1.67 -4.32 13.83
N TRP A 885 0.45 -4.19 13.31
CA TRP A 885 -0.32 -5.29 12.73
C TRP A 885 0.27 -5.86 11.43
N ALA A 886 1.16 -5.14 10.74
CA ALA A 886 1.63 -5.47 9.40
C ALA A 886 2.26 -6.89 9.28
N LEU A 887 3.22 -7.23 10.16
CA LEU A 887 3.82 -8.57 10.16
C LEU A 887 2.80 -9.65 10.52
N GLY A 888 1.89 -9.38 11.46
CA GLY A 888 0.83 -10.30 11.85
C GLY A 888 -0.12 -10.63 10.70
N THR A 889 -0.51 -9.61 9.90
CA THR A 889 -1.36 -9.79 8.72
C THR A 889 -0.64 -10.57 7.62
N ALA A 890 0.64 -10.30 7.38
CA ALA A 890 1.44 -11.09 6.45
C ALA A 890 1.50 -12.57 6.89
N ILE A 891 1.73 -12.83 8.18
CA ILE A 891 1.75 -14.19 8.73
C ILE A 891 0.38 -14.88 8.64
N GLU A 892 -0.72 -14.18 8.92
CA GLU A 892 -2.09 -14.72 8.80
C GLU A 892 -2.41 -15.05 7.33
N ALA A 893 -2.10 -14.13 6.42
CA ALA A 893 -2.30 -14.32 4.98
C ALA A 893 -1.53 -15.56 4.50
N ILE A 894 -0.23 -15.66 4.78
CA ILE A 894 0.60 -16.80 4.41
C ILE A 894 0.12 -18.08 5.10
N SER A 895 -0.26 -18.01 6.37
CA SER A 895 -0.71 -19.19 7.14
C SER A 895 -2.07 -19.71 6.67
N SER A 896 -2.89 -18.90 6.02
CA SER A 896 -4.20 -19.29 5.47
C SER A 896 -4.10 -19.97 4.10
N LEU A 897 -2.97 -19.83 3.39
CA LEU A 897 -2.75 -20.45 2.09
C LEU A 897 -2.60 -21.98 2.21
N PRO A 898 -3.17 -22.77 1.27
CA PRO A 898 -2.85 -24.19 1.11
C PRO A 898 -1.34 -24.36 0.96
N LYS A 899 -0.79 -25.51 1.40
CA LYS A 899 0.67 -25.79 1.41
C LYS A 899 1.37 -25.41 0.09
N PHE A 900 0.68 -25.57 -1.04
CA PHE A 900 1.20 -25.34 -2.40
C PHE A 900 1.35 -23.85 -2.78
N GLU A 901 0.57 -22.94 -2.20
CA GLU A 901 0.61 -21.50 -2.53
C GLU A 901 1.63 -20.73 -1.69
N ARG A 902 2.06 -21.25 -0.53
CA ARG A 902 3.13 -20.63 0.28
C ARG A 902 4.49 -20.68 -0.40
N LEU A 903 4.72 -21.72 -1.21
CA LEU A 903 5.95 -21.92 -1.98
C LEU A 903 6.16 -20.81 -3.01
N MET A 904 5.08 -20.40 -3.68
CA MET A 904 5.05 -19.34 -4.70
C MET A 904 5.13 -17.92 -4.12
N TYR A 905 4.97 -17.76 -2.81
CA TYR A 905 5.02 -16.46 -2.12
C TYR A 905 6.45 -16.12 -1.66
N PHE A 906 7.32 -17.13 -1.47
CA PHE A 906 8.72 -16.96 -1.08
C PHE A 906 9.70 -17.03 -2.26
N MET A 907 9.27 -17.54 -3.42
CA MET A 907 9.94 -17.40 -4.72
C MET A 907 9.51 -16.11 -5.41
#